data_AF-A0A9X2J6H3-F1
#
_entry.id   AF-A0A9X2J6H3-F1
#
_cell.length_a   1.000
_cell.length_b   1.000
_cell.length_c   1.000
_cell.angle_alpha   90.00
_cell.angle_beta   90.00
_cell.angle_gamma   90.00
#
_symmetry.space_group_name_H-M   'P 1'
#
loop_
_entity.id
_entity.type
_entity.pdbx_description
1 polymer ?
#
loop_
_entity_poly.entity_id
_entity_poly.type
_entity_poly.pdbx_seq_one_letter_code
_entity_poly.pdbx_strand_id
1 'polypeptide(L)'
;MDFVREIMTMRQPSLIAVVFSLVLLSACGSDGGRGDAADDLLPGANITDTDGDGIDDTDDNCPNISNTNQDDLDGDDIGDACDIDGDGDSHPDTSDNCPQTANSDQADSDSDGIGNACDSDLDGDNVSNDSDNCPADSNNEQGDIDGDGVGDACDNDRDGDNYTDTLDNCPDTSNSSQSDQDNDGIGDACDQDSDTDDDGHDDGSDNCPLIDNPDQIDTDSDGTGDACDGDDDGDGVDDTIDNCPTEANSSQTDQDGDGIGDACDADADSDGVNNDDDNCPSTHNPNQVDNDDDGIGDACDTDDDNDSINDDVDNCPSHSNADQSDRDEDGIGDICDNDQDGDGVDNEGDNCPATTNSDQSDIDGDGQGDSCDGDDDGDGINDQNDNCPAIANDDQTDSDSDGTGDACDSDRDGDGVANDNDNCPLEPNPDQTDTDGDGYGDACDDNTDVDGDLIPDSADNCVFVPNTDQLDQDGDGIGDACDGDLDGDGVNNTSDNCPSIPNEDQLDSDGDGDGDICDSDDDNDGIDDLSDNCPTTANVDQTDTDGDSLGDPCDVDLDGDGILNESDNCPYVSNTQQEDSDYDGIGDACDGDNDNDGVDNTYDNCPDTANNDQSDIDQDGIGDVCDSDRDGDTIPDTSDNCPAIPNNDQGDQDGDGLGDACDDDSDTDDDGHDDGEDNCPAIPNPDQADQDNDDIGDECDSDADGDGFDNTDDNCPLTANDQTDSDGDGIGDACDEDLDGDGINDDVDNCPMNPNPGQEDGDNDGAGDVCDNDRDDDGFDDDFDNCPSIPNPNQTDTDGDGAGDLCDTDLDGDGVENDLDNCPQASNPNQEDSDHDGIGDACDQQSGLTCAAFEDLEIVNGVDAELTYGIAYPCDGCTITAVERVFNGVLSDAARMEVVSGAGGSTHIQINHHAIKEGRHVVGFLVEHTTPLIDIIYLNTINISTYLDGTPTGESTSGYQLAPFKVNGARNHRLLLATTNNDFNQVRISLSGLSFTNNSLDVYLACSKAVGIP
;
A
#
# COMPACT_ATOMS: atom_id res chain seq x y z
N MET A 1 -7.46 -60.39 -7.99
CA MET A 1 -8.40 -61.46 -8.36
C MET A 1 -9.69 -60.79 -8.81
N ASP A 2 -10.05 -60.90 -10.09
CA ASP A 2 -11.29 -61.58 -10.54
C ASP A 2 -12.62 -60.97 -10.05
N PHE A 3 -13.15 -60.03 -10.86
CA PHE A 3 -14.45 -60.09 -11.56
C PHE A 3 -15.56 -61.05 -11.05
N VAL A 4 -16.78 -60.47 -10.90
CA VAL A 4 -18.15 -60.96 -11.30
C VAL A 4 -19.18 -60.66 -10.18
N ARG A 5 -20.08 -59.67 -10.33
CA ARG A 5 -21.37 -59.63 -11.07
C ARG A 5 -22.56 -60.40 -10.43
N GLU A 6 -23.55 -59.61 -10.03
CA GLU A 6 -24.95 -59.59 -10.52
C GLU A 6 -26.02 -60.63 -10.08
N ILE A 7 -27.18 -60.03 -9.75
CA ILE A 7 -28.58 -60.42 -10.03
C ILE A 7 -29.23 -61.47 -9.10
N MET A 8 -30.26 -61.03 -8.34
CA MET A 8 -31.64 -61.55 -8.46
C MET A 8 -32.66 -60.75 -7.60
N THR A 9 -33.38 -59.83 -8.23
CA THR A 9 -34.77 -59.52 -7.88
C THR A 9 -35.66 -59.76 -9.11
N MET A 10 -36.67 -60.61 -8.96
CA MET A 10 -37.63 -60.98 -10.00
C MET A 10 -39.03 -61.15 -9.37
N ARG A 11 -39.95 -60.24 -9.71
CA ARG A 11 -41.30 -60.46 -10.29
C ARG A 11 -42.26 -59.32 -9.87
N GLN A 12 -42.58 -58.32 -10.72
CA GLN A 12 -43.41 -58.32 -11.96
C GLN A 12 -44.84 -57.73 -11.71
N PRO A 13 -45.50 -57.10 -12.70
CA PRO A 13 -45.55 -55.64 -12.86
C PRO A 13 -46.95 -55.07 -13.18
N SER A 14 -47.08 -53.74 -13.23
CA SER A 14 -48.06 -52.89 -13.96
C SER A 14 -47.59 -51.44 -13.73
N LEU A 15 -47.57 -50.45 -14.64
CA LEU A 15 -48.04 -50.33 -16.01
C LEU A 15 -47.26 -49.14 -16.63
N ILE A 16 -46.46 -49.42 -17.65
CA ILE A 16 -46.21 -48.64 -18.88
C ILE A 16 -46.56 -47.13 -18.86
N ALA A 17 -45.52 -46.29 -18.88
CA ALA A 17 -45.52 -44.97 -19.50
C ALA A 17 -45.33 -45.12 -21.02
N VAL A 18 -46.25 -44.56 -21.80
CA VAL A 18 -46.17 -44.42 -23.27
C VAL A 18 -45.95 -42.95 -23.58
N VAL A 19 -44.80 -42.69 -24.19
CA VAL A 19 -44.54 -41.55 -25.07
C VAL A 19 -45.64 -41.50 -26.14
N PHE A 20 -46.48 -40.48 -26.11
CA PHE A 20 -47.43 -40.17 -27.20
C PHE A 20 -46.97 -38.90 -27.92
N SER A 21 -46.24 -39.11 -29.02
CA SER A 21 -46.25 -38.19 -30.15
C SER A 21 -47.62 -38.24 -30.84
N LEU A 22 -48.04 -37.06 -31.30
CA LEU A 22 -48.98 -36.78 -32.40
C LEU A 22 -49.58 -37.99 -33.13
N VAL A 23 -50.91 -38.14 -33.06
CA VAL A 23 -51.74 -38.50 -34.23
C VAL A 23 -53.17 -37.95 -34.05
N LEU A 24 -53.52 -36.88 -34.80
CA LEU A 24 -54.90 -36.61 -35.20
C LEU A 24 -55.08 -37.14 -36.63
N LEU A 25 -55.86 -38.22 -36.76
CA LEU A 25 -56.28 -38.80 -38.03
C LEU A 25 -57.80 -38.60 -38.13
N SER A 26 -58.25 -37.68 -38.98
CA SER A 26 -59.58 -37.73 -39.57
C SER A 26 -59.43 -37.95 -41.07
N ALA A 27 -60.02 -39.06 -41.50
CA ALA A 27 -59.88 -39.65 -42.81
C ALA A 27 -60.48 -38.81 -43.94
N CYS A 28 -59.82 -38.79 -45.09
CA CYS A 28 -60.51 -38.68 -46.37
C CYS A 28 -60.03 -39.79 -47.32
N GLY A 29 -60.95 -40.70 -47.64
CA GLY A 29 -60.79 -41.67 -48.70
C GLY A 29 -62.17 -41.99 -49.26
N SER A 30 -62.45 -41.54 -50.49
CA SER A 30 -63.12 -42.31 -51.54
C SER A 30 -63.48 -41.44 -52.75
N ASP A 31 -62.96 -41.83 -53.91
CA ASP A 31 -63.63 -41.92 -55.22
C ASP A 31 -64.71 -40.89 -55.60
N GLY A 32 -64.35 -40.07 -56.60
CA GLY A 32 -64.94 -40.20 -57.94
C GLY A 32 -66.24 -39.45 -58.26
N GLY A 33 -66.17 -38.49 -59.19
CA GLY A 33 -67.31 -38.22 -60.08
C GLY A 33 -67.43 -36.86 -60.75
N ARG A 34 -66.82 -36.74 -61.94
CA ARG A 34 -67.39 -36.20 -63.21
C ARG A 34 -67.72 -34.69 -63.38
N GLY A 35 -67.15 -34.17 -64.47
CA GLY A 35 -67.82 -33.30 -65.47
C GLY A 35 -66.90 -32.17 -65.96
N ASP A 36 -66.08 -32.41 -67.00
CA ASP A 36 -66.31 -32.02 -68.41
C ASP A 36 -66.26 -30.48 -68.64
N ALA A 37 -65.61 -29.89 -69.64
CA ALA A 37 -64.73 -30.32 -70.72
C ALA A 37 -64.20 -29.05 -71.45
N ALA A 38 -62.96 -29.13 -71.94
CA ALA A 38 -62.33 -28.50 -73.11
C ALA A 38 -62.94 -27.25 -73.78
N ASP A 39 -62.06 -26.31 -74.17
CA ASP A 39 -62.03 -25.84 -75.56
C ASP A 39 -60.63 -25.42 -76.05
N ASP A 40 -60.54 -25.34 -77.37
CA ASP A 40 -59.46 -25.49 -78.34
C ASP A 40 -58.21 -24.57 -78.34
N LEU A 41 -57.18 -25.11 -78.98
CA LEU A 41 -55.95 -24.48 -79.48
C LEU A 41 -56.21 -23.46 -80.60
N LEU A 42 -55.42 -22.37 -80.67
CA LEU A 42 -54.86 -21.84 -81.94
C LEU A 42 -53.49 -21.15 -81.72
N PRO A 43 -52.48 -21.37 -82.59
CA PRO A 43 -51.12 -20.84 -82.44
C PRO A 43 -50.81 -19.63 -83.35
N GLY A 44 -49.91 -18.74 -82.89
CA GLY A 44 -49.03 -17.95 -83.77
C GLY A 44 -48.87 -16.46 -83.43
N ALA A 45 -47.92 -16.14 -82.56
CA ALA A 45 -47.18 -14.87 -82.55
C ALA A 45 -45.73 -15.17 -82.16
N ASN A 46 -44.79 -14.43 -82.75
CA ASN A 46 -43.36 -14.61 -82.55
C ASN A 46 -42.98 -13.86 -81.26
N ILE A 47 -42.98 -14.60 -80.15
CA ILE A 47 -42.69 -14.08 -78.81
C ILE A 47 -41.19 -13.77 -78.67
N THR A 48 -40.87 -12.59 -78.16
CA THR A 48 -39.53 -12.14 -77.76
C THR A 48 -39.59 -11.97 -76.25
N ASP A 49 -38.83 -12.78 -75.55
CA ASP A 49 -38.72 -12.79 -74.08
C ASP A 49 -37.26 -12.39 -73.80
N THR A 50 -37.06 -11.13 -73.42
CA THR A 50 -35.75 -10.47 -73.39
C THR A 50 -34.94 -10.86 -72.15
N ASP A 51 -35.58 -11.09 -71.01
CA ASP A 51 -34.91 -11.46 -69.76
C ASP A 51 -35.00 -12.97 -69.42
N GLY A 52 -35.82 -13.72 -70.15
CA GLY A 52 -35.87 -15.17 -70.11
C GLY A 52 -36.74 -15.74 -68.99
N ASP A 53 -37.68 -14.96 -68.46
CA ASP A 53 -38.57 -15.33 -67.37
C ASP A 53 -39.75 -16.22 -67.82
N GLY A 54 -39.98 -16.30 -69.14
CA GLY A 54 -41.02 -17.10 -69.76
C GLY A 54 -42.30 -16.34 -70.11
N ILE A 55 -42.34 -15.02 -69.89
CA ILE A 55 -43.36 -14.08 -70.34
C ILE A 55 -42.84 -13.34 -71.59
N ASP A 56 -43.73 -12.96 -72.51
CA ASP A 56 -43.34 -12.27 -73.75
C ASP A 56 -43.22 -10.77 -73.48
N ASP A 57 -42.22 -10.06 -74.01
CA ASP A 57 -41.95 -8.62 -73.78
C ASP A 57 -43.17 -7.69 -73.99
N THR A 58 -44.21 -8.15 -74.69
CA THR A 58 -45.45 -7.38 -74.90
C THR A 58 -46.51 -7.57 -73.82
N ASP A 59 -46.41 -8.67 -73.07
CA ASP A 59 -47.27 -9.04 -71.95
C ASP A 59 -46.48 -9.03 -70.61
N ASP A 60 -45.18 -8.72 -70.67
CA ASP A 60 -44.25 -8.60 -69.55
C ASP A 60 -44.27 -7.16 -69.01
N ASN A 61 -44.67 -6.99 -67.74
CA ASN A 61 -44.70 -5.70 -67.05
C ASN A 61 -43.31 -5.28 -66.52
N CYS A 62 -42.30 -6.15 -66.61
CA CYS A 62 -40.90 -5.82 -66.45
C CYS A 62 -40.00 -6.41 -67.57
N PRO A 63 -40.11 -5.95 -68.83
CA PRO A 63 -39.48 -6.58 -70.02
C PRO A 63 -37.95 -6.77 -70.03
N ASN A 64 -37.23 -6.32 -69.00
CA ASN A 64 -35.79 -6.49 -68.88
C ASN A 64 -35.36 -7.01 -67.50
N ILE A 65 -36.32 -7.26 -66.59
CA ILE A 65 -36.09 -7.73 -65.22
C ILE A 65 -37.02 -8.91 -64.97
N SER A 66 -36.43 -10.10 -64.99
CA SER A 66 -37.16 -11.37 -64.90
C SER A 66 -38.09 -11.42 -63.68
N ASN A 67 -39.41 -11.45 -63.92
CA ASN A 67 -40.46 -11.51 -62.90
C ASN A 67 -41.59 -12.46 -63.35
N THR A 68 -41.33 -13.76 -63.21
CA THR A 68 -42.18 -14.85 -63.76
C THR A 68 -43.64 -14.86 -63.27
N ASN A 69 -43.93 -14.17 -62.17
CA ASN A 69 -45.23 -14.00 -61.54
C ASN A 69 -46.01 -12.81 -62.11
N GLN A 70 -45.32 -11.82 -62.68
CA GLN A 70 -45.92 -10.60 -63.24
C GLN A 70 -46.76 -9.86 -62.20
N ASP A 71 -46.32 -9.89 -60.95
CA ASP A 71 -46.96 -9.17 -59.86
C ASP A 71 -46.81 -7.65 -60.13
N ASP A 72 -47.91 -6.94 -59.93
CA ASP A 72 -48.15 -5.52 -60.23
C ASP A 72 -49.21 -5.09 -59.21
N LEU A 73 -48.71 -4.63 -58.08
CA LEU A 73 -49.48 -4.46 -56.85
C LEU A 73 -50.40 -3.24 -56.93
N ASP A 74 -49.95 -2.14 -57.54
CA ASP A 74 -50.74 -0.92 -57.71
C ASP A 74 -51.61 -0.92 -59.00
N GLY A 75 -51.31 -1.83 -59.93
CA GLY A 75 -52.06 -2.05 -61.16
C GLY A 75 -51.78 -0.99 -62.24
N ASP A 76 -50.62 -0.34 -62.23
CA ASP A 76 -50.25 0.70 -63.19
C ASP A 76 -49.65 0.16 -64.52
N ASP A 77 -49.59 -1.16 -64.64
CA ASP A 77 -48.98 -1.94 -65.73
C ASP A 77 -47.42 -1.97 -65.71
N ILE A 78 -46.77 -1.56 -64.61
CA ILE A 78 -45.34 -1.79 -64.28
C ILE A 78 -45.29 -2.87 -63.20
N GLY A 79 -44.41 -3.87 -63.35
CA GLY A 79 -44.34 -4.95 -62.35
C GLY A 79 -43.53 -4.56 -61.12
N ASP A 80 -43.87 -5.11 -59.95
CA ASP A 80 -43.21 -4.81 -58.66
C ASP A 80 -41.69 -4.98 -58.72
N ALA A 81 -41.20 -5.91 -59.56
CA ALA A 81 -39.78 -6.17 -59.74
C ALA A 81 -38.99 -5.02 -60.41
N CYS A 82 -39.68 -4.09 -61.06
CA CYS A 82 -39.12 -2.95 -61.77
C CYS A 82 -39.85 -1.63 -61.51
N ASP A 83 -40.86 -1.65 -60.64
CA ASP A 83 -41.46 -0.45 -60.09
C ASP A 83 -40.53 0.20 -59.06
N ILE A 84 -40.66 1.52 -58.93
CA ILE A 84 -39.95 2.33 -57.93
C ILE A 84 -40.88 2.76 -56.79
N ASP A 85 -42.17 2.52 -56.92
CA ASP A 85 -43.27 2.86 -55.99
C ASP A 85 -44.32 1.74 -56.14
N GLY A 86 -44.01 0.57 -55.58
CA GLY A 86 -44.66 -0.71 -55.89
C GLY A 86 -46.13 -0.76 -55.51
N ASP A 87 -46.58 0.01 -54.52
CA ASP A 87 -47.98 0.06 -54.11
C ASP A 87 -48.72 1.35 -54.51
N GLY A 88 -48.04 2.26 -55.20
CA GLY A 88 -48.59 3.46 -55.82
C GLY A 88 -49.05 4.53 -54.84
N ASP A 89 -48.48 4.54 -53.62
CA ASP A 89 -48.87 5.45 -52.55
C ASP A 89 -48.20 6.84 -52.61
N SER A 90 -47.32 7.03 -53.61
CA SER A 90 -46.48 8.22 -53.85
C SER A 90 -45.19 8.33 -53.02
N HIS A 91 -44.78 7.29 -52.30
CA HIS A 91 -43.46 7.14 -51.69
C HIS A 91 -42.67 6.05 -52.41
N PRO A 92 -41.42 6.32 -52.83
CA PRO A 92 -40.60 5.28 -53.43
C PRO A 92 -40.28 4.17 -52.41
N ASP A 93 -40.28 2.90 -52.81
CA ASP A 93 -40.02 1.72 -51.96
C ASP A 93 -38.80 1.86 -51.04
N THR A 94 -37.79 2.62 -51.48
CA THR A 94 -36.56 2.86 -50.70
C THR A 94 -36.74 3.76 -49.47
N SER A 95 -37.88 4.43 -49.37
CA SER A 95 -38.23 5.42 -48.35
C SER A 95 -39.67 5.26 -47.88
N ASP A 96 -40.29 4.14 -48.26
CA ASP A 96 -41.62 3.75 -47.85
C ASP A 96 -41.47 2.74 -46.70
N ASN A 97 -42.05 3.03 -45.54
CA ASN A 97 -42.04 2.10 -44.40
C ASN A 97 -43.12 1.00 -44.53
N CYS A 98 -43.96 1.03 -45.56
CA CYS A 98 -44.76 -0.11 -46.02
C CYS A 98 -44.71 -0.28 -47.55
N PRO A 99 -43.57 -0.69 -48.15
CA PRO A 99 -43.36 -0.73 -49.61
C PRO A 99 -44.32 -1.61 -50.43
N GLN A 100 -45.23 -2.31 -49.78
CA GLN A 100 -46.17 -3.27 -50.36
C GLN A 100 -47.60 -3.01 -49.87
N THR A 101 -47.86 -1.91 -49.15
CA THR A 101 -49.17 -1.56 -48.59
C THR A 101 -49.31 -0.06 -48.45
N ALA A 102 -50.03 0.53 -49.42
CA ALA A 102 -50.09 1.97 -49.59
C ALA A 102 -50.45 2.73 -48.30
N ASN A 103 -49.51 3.55 -47.82
CA ASN A 103 -49.60 4.30 -46.58
C ASN A 103 -48.96 5.70 -46.74
N SER A 104 -49.64 6.55 -47.51
CA SER A 104 -49.10 7.87 -47.88
C SER A 104 -48.84 8.82 -46.71
N ASP A 105 -49.24 8.48 -45.48
CA ASP A 105 -48.92 9.22 -44.26
C ASP A 105 -47.61 8.78 -43.59
N GLN A 106 -47.07 7.60 -43.94
CA GLN A 106 -45.84 7.02 -43.41
C GLN A 106 -45.82 6.99 -41.88
N ALA A 107 -47.00 6.84 -41.26
CA ALA A 107 -47.13 6.80 -39.81
C ALA A 107 -46.44 5.54 -39.26
N ASP A 108 -45.72 5.70 -38.17
CA ASP A 108 -44.85 4.73 -37.52
C ASP A 108 -44.85 5.11 -36.03
N SER A 109 -45.68 4.43 -35.22
CA SER A 109 -46.07 4.90 -33.87
C SER A 109 -45.06 4.49 -32.81
N ASP A 110 -44.45 3.32 -32.97
CA ASP A 110 -43.40 2.77 -32.13
C ASP A 110 -41.99 3.03 -32.69
N SER A 111 -41.89 3.60 -33.90
CA SER A 111 -40.64 4.06 -34.53
C SER A 111 -39.65 2.95 -34.88
N ASP A 112 -40.13 1.72 -35.13
CA ASP A 112 -39.29 0.55 -35.44
C ASP A 112 -38.84 0.51 -36.93
N GLY A 113 -39.45 1.37 -37.76
CA GLY A 113 -39.16 1.50 -39.18
C GLY A 113 -40.12 0.71 -40.10
N ILE A 114 -41.13 0.05 -39.55
CA ILE A 114 -42.29 -0.52 -40.23
C ILE A 114 -43.46 0.47 -40.04
N GLY A 115 -44.19 0.77 -41.12
CA GLY A 115 -45.30 1.71 -41.00
C GLY A 115 -46.52 1.05 -40.34
N ASN A 116 -47.31 1.82 -39.57
CA ASN A 116 -48.57 1.40 -38.94
C ASN A 116 -49.51 0.59 -39.86
N ALA A 117 -49.48 0.86 -41.17
CA ALA A 117 -50.34 0.22 -42.15
C ALA A 117 -49.95 -1.23 -42.48
N CYS A 118 -48.70 -1.61 -42.21
CA CYS A 118 -48.14 -2.94 -42.40
C CYS A 118 -47.50 -3.51 -41.14
N ASP A 119 -47.59 -2.79 -40.03
CA ASP A 119 -47.13 -3.25 -38.73
C ASP A 119 -48.07 -4.30 -38.12
N SER A 120 -47.47 -5.34 -37.56
CA SER A 120 -48.16 -6.38 -36.82
C SER A 120 -48.24 -6.11 -35.32
N ASP A 121 -47.55 -5.07 -34.82
CA ASP A 121 -47.42 -4.67 -33.41
C ASP A 121 -47.33 -3.13 -33.38
N LEU A 122 -48.44 -2.45 -33.11
CA LEU A 122 -48.56 -1.01 -33.38
C LEU A 122 -47.91 -0.12 -32.32
N ASP A 123 -47.72 -0.62 -31.10
CA ASP A 123 -47.20 0.12 -29.96
C ASP A 123 -45.87 -0.42 -29.41
N GLY A 124 -45.32 -1.47 -30.04
CA GLY A 124 -43.96 -1.96 -29.80
C GLY A 124 -43.82 -2.77 -28.51
N ASP A 125 -44.93 -3.30 -28.00
CA ASP A 125 -45.03 -3.99 -26.72
C ASP A 125 -44.71 -5.50 -26.84
N ASN A 126 -44.45 -5.99 -28.06
CA ASN A 126 -44.20 -7.39 -28.43
C ASN A 126 -45.44 -8.30 -28.40
N VAL A 127 -46.64 -7.73 -28.36
CA VAL A 127 -47.92 -8.41 -28.56
C VAL A 127 -48.50 -7.98 -29.91
N SER A 128 -48.80 -8.96 -30.76
CA SER A 128 -49.33 -8.61 -32.07
C SER A 128 -50.76 -8.06 -31.97
N ASN A 129 -51.07 -7.01 -32.74
CA ASN A 129 -52.38 -6.32 -32.86
C ASN A 129 -53.62 -7.24 -32.89
N ASP A 130 -53.51 -8.45 -33.44
CA ASP A 130 -54.62 -9.42 -33.53
C ASP A 130 -54.89 -10.17 -32.20
N SER A 131 -53.91 -10.19 -31.31
CA SER A 131 -53.94 -10.84 -29.98
C SER A 131 -53.84 -9.82 -28.84
N ASP A 132 -53.58 -8.56 -29.18
CA ASP A 132 -53.44 -7.45 -28.27
C ASP A 132 -54.83 -6.91 -27.84
N ASN A 133 -55.08 -6.88 -26.54
CA ASN A 133 -56.30 -6.32 -25.95
C ASN A 133 -56.20 -4.79 -25.72
N CYS A 134 -55.03 -4.19 -25.92
CA CYS A 134 -54.83 -2.74 -26.09
C CYS A 134 -53.88 -2.39 -27.27
N PRO A 135 -54.30 -2.59 -28.54
CA PRO A 135 -53.45 -2.44 -29.74
C PRO A 135 -52.85 -1.07 -30.06
N ALA A 136 -52.88 -0.12 -29.14
CA ALA A 136 -52.35 1.23 -29.32
C ALA A 136 -51.70 1.78 -28.04
N ASP A 137 -51.74 1.02 -26.94
CA ASP A 137 -51.27 1.39 -25.62
C ASP A 137 -50.51 0.18 -25.05
N SER A 138 -49.17 0.25 -25.09
CA SER A 138 -48.27 -0.85 -24.73
C SER A 138 -48.65 -1.53 -23.41
N ASN A 139 -48.95 -2.82 -23.47
CA ASN A 139 -49.38 -3.64 -22.34
C ASN A 139 -49.00 -5.13 -22.51
N ASN A 140 -47.69 -5.42 -22.50
CA ASN A 140 -47.11 -6.74 -22.77
C ASN A 140 -47.76 -7.90 -21.98
N GLU A 141 -48.28 -7.62 -20.78
CA GLU A 141 -48.88 -8.61 -19.87
C GLU A 141 -50.34 -8.95 -20.21
N GLN A 142 -51.00 -8.15 -21.06
CA GLN A 142 -52.35 -8.40 -21.58
C GLN A 142 -53.39 -8.63 -20.47
N GLY A 143 -53.25 -7.91 -19.35
CA GLY A 143 -54.21 -7.88 -18.25
C GLY A 143 -55.61 -7.47 -18.75
N ASP A 144 -56.64 -8.09 -18.20
CA ASP A 144 -58.07 -7.91 -18.53
C ASP A 144 -58.88 -8.41 -17.31
N ILE A 145 -58.99 -7.57 -16.30
CA ILE A 145 -59.52 -7.92 -14.96
C ILE A 145 -60.97 -8.42 -15.05
N ASP A 146 -61.81 -7.80 -15.86
CA ASP A 146 -63.22 -8.18 -16.00
C ASP A 146 -63.48 -9.22 -17.12
N GLY A 147 -62.49 -9.48 -17.96
CA GLY A 147 -62.52 -10.46 -19.04
C GLY A 147 -63.40 -10.05 -20.22
N ASP A 148 -63.66 -8.75 -20.42
CA ASP A 148 -64.49 -8.24 -21.51
C ASP A 148 -63.76 -8.18 -22.87
N GLY A 149 -62.43 -8.31 -22.84
CA GLY A 149 -61.53 -8.32 -23.99
C GLY A 149 -60.93 -6.96 -24.35
N VAL A 150 -61.13 -5.93 -23.54
CA VAL A 150 -60.33 -4.69 -23.50
C VAL A 150 -59.30 -4.86 -22.39
N GLY A 151 -58.04 -4.53 -22.66
CA GLY A 151 -57.00 -4.70 -21.65
C GLY A 151 -57.03 -3.60 -20.60
N ASP A 152 -56.52 -3.89 -19.41
CA ASP A 152 -56.53 -2.96 -18.28
C ASP A 152 -55.84 -1.63 -18.63
N ALA A 153 -54.82 -1.65 -19.49
CA ALA A 153 -54.08 -0.46 -19.91
C ALA A 153 -54.92 0.55 -20.71
N CYS A 154 -56.01 0.10 -21.35
CA CYS A 154 -56.88 0.90 -22.20
C CYS A 154 -58.37 0.81 -21.83
N ASP A 155 -58.72 0.04 -20.79
CA ASP A 155 -60.04 0.04 -20.17
C ASP A 155 -60.15 1.20 -19.15
N ASN A 156 -61.33 1.79 -19.06
CA ASN A 156 -61.64 2.86 -18.11
C ASN A 156 -62.65 2.45 -17.05
N ASP A 157 -63.00 1.17 -16.99
CA ASP A 157 -63.88 0.48 -16.04
C ASP A 157 -63.32 -0.93 -15.84
N ARG A 158 -62.06 -1.03 -15.38
CA ARG A 158 -61.22 -2.25 -15.45
C ARG A 158 -61.84 -3.47 -14.78
N ASP A 159 -62.67 -3.27 -13.76
CA ASP A 159 -63.34 -4.36 -13.01
C ASP A 159 -64.79 -4.65 -13.46
N GLY A 160 -65.27 -3.92 -14.48
CA GLY A 160 -66.57 -4.10 -15.13
C GLY A 160 -67.78 -3.81 -14.23
N ASP A 161 -67.58 -3.08 -13.12
CA ASP A 161 -68.61 -2.86 -12.11
C ASP A 161 -69.60 -1.73 -12.45
N ASN A 162 -69.30 -0.96 -13.52
CA ASN A 162 -70.01 0.21 -14.05
C ASN A 162 -69.68 1.56 -13.37
N TYR A 163 -68.59 1.64 -12.61
CA TYR A 163 -67.94 2.88 -12.21
C TYR A 163 -66.60 3.00 -12.97
N THR A 164 -66.38 4.15 -13.59
CA THR A 164 -65.09 4.37 -14.25
C THR A 164 -64.00 4.41 -13.19
N ASP A 165 -62.79 3.93 -13.48
CA ASP A 165 -61.66 3.86 -12.53
C ASP A 165 -61.48 5.15 -11.69
N THR A 166 -61.64 6.32 -12.31
CA THR A 166 -61.51 7.63 -11.63
C THR A 166 -62.63 7.98 -10.62
N LEU A 167 -63.71 7.21 -10.59
CA LEU A 167 -64.88 7.37 -9.74
C LEU A 167 -65.15 6.12 -8.89
N ASP A 168 -64.37 5.07 -9.11
CA ASP A 168 -64.43 3.82 -8.41
C ASP A 168 -63.48 3.88 -7.20
N ASN A 169 -63.98 3.60 -6.00
CA ASN A 169 -63.14 3.46 -4.81
C ASN A 169 -62.51 2.07 -4.66
N CYS A 170 -62.76 1.15 -5.60
CA CYS A 170 -62.04 -0.09 -5.85
C CYS A 170 -61.87 -0.35 -7.37
N PRO A 171 -61.02 0.43 -8.07
CA PRO A 171 -60.91 0.39 -9.53
C PRO A 171 -60.59 -0.98 -10.15
N ASP A 172 -60.05 -1.91 -9.37
CA ASP A 172 -59.64 -3.25 -9.80
C ASP A 172 -60.49 -4.36 -9.17
N THR A 173 -61.55 -4.03 -8.40
CA THR A 173 -62.37 -5.02 -7.68
C THR A 173 -63.84 -4.65 -7.68
N SER A 174 -64.61 -5.44 -8.45
CA SER A 174 -66.03 -5.17 -8.71
C SER A 174 -66.85 -4.93 -7.43
N ASN A 175 -67.20 -3.67 -7.19
CA ASN A 175 -67.81 -3.24 -5.95
C ASN A 175 -68.98 -2.27 -6.16
N SER A 176 -69.97 -2.64 -6.98
CA SER A 176 -71.04 -1.72 -7.44
C SER A 176 -71.86 -1.00 -6.35
N SER A 177 -71.68 -1.33 -5.06
CA SER A 177 -72.17 -0.56 -3.91
C SER A 177 -71.38 0.71 -3.59
N GLN A 178 -70.10 0.81 -3.96
CA GLN A 178 -69.18 1.91 -3.62
C GLN A 178 -69.27 2.22 -2.12
N SER A 179 -69.32 1.16 -1.31
CA SER A 179 -69.39 1.25 0.14
C SER A 179 -67.99 1.55 0.65
N ASP A 180 -67.90 2.48 1.59
CA ASP A 180 -66.68 2.94 2.24
C ASP A 180 -67.14 3.33 3.66
N GLN A 181 -66.87 2.45 4.62
CA GLN A 181 -67.48 2.48 5.94
C GLN A 181 -66.76 3.45 6.87
N ASP A 182 -65.45 3.50 6.80
CA ASP A 182 -64.56 4.29 7.63
C ASP A 182 -64.22 5.66 7.00
N ASN A 183 -64.49 5.85 5.71
CA ASN A 183 -64.41 7.09 4.91
C ASN A 183 -62.99 7.55 4.62
N ASP A 184 -62.07 6.61 4.42
CA ASP A 184 -60.67 6.87 4.07
C ASP A 184 -60.49 7.15 2.56
N GLY A 185 -61.43 6.70 1.73
CA GLY A 185 -61.43 6.86 0.27
C GLY A 185 -61.27 5.55 -0.51
N ILE A 186 -61.01 4.43 0.16
CA ILE A 186 -60.97 3.07 -0.38
C ILE A 186 -62.32 2.40 -0.11
N GLY A 187 -62.80 1.51 -0.99
CA GLY A 187 -64.09 0.86 -0.81
C GLY A 187 -64.02 -0.45 -0.03
N ASP A 188 -65.00 -0.73 0.84
CA ASP A 188 -65.16 -1.96 1.66
C ASP A 188 -64.88 -3.31 0.93
N ALA A 189 -64.88 -3.33 -0.41
CA ALA A 189 -64.64 -4.52 -1.21
C ALA A 189 -63.15 -4.76 -1.56
N CYS A 190 -62.32 -3.72 -1.47
CA CYS A 190 -60.87 -3.71 -1.69
C CYS A 190 -60.10 -3.05 -0.53
N ASP A 191 -60.83 -2.55 0.46
CA ASP A 191 -60.37 -2.07 1.75
C ASP A 191 -60.01 -3.28 2.62
N GLN A 192 -58.72 -3.37 2.98
CA GLN A 192 -58.16 -4.49 3.73
C GLN A 192 -58.12 -4.23 5.24
N ASP A 193 -58.57 -3.07 5.75
CA ASP A 193 -58.41 -2.61 7.15
C ASP A 193 -59.31 -3.36 8.17
N SER A 194 -59.49 -4.67 8.01
CA SER A 194 -60.02 -5.55 9.05
C SER A 194 -58.91 -6.41 9.63
N ASP A 195 -58.20 -5.88 10.61
CA ASP A 195 -57.41 -6.61 11.60
C ASP A 195 -58.38 -7.19 12.68
N THR A 196 -58.67 -8.50 12.62
CA THR A 196 -59.69 -9.14 13.48
C THR A 196 -59.25 -9.32 14.93
N ASP A 197 -57.96 -9.44 15.21
CA ASP A 197 -57.41 -9.71 16.55
C ASP A 197 -56.55 -8.59 17.14
N ASP A 198 -56.44 -7.47 16.43
CA ASP A 198 -55.79 -6.20 16.80
C ASP A 198 -54.27 -6.32 16.98
N ASP A 199 -53.59 -7.10 16.12
CA ASP A 199 -52.16 -7.43 16.21
C ASP A 199 -51.25 -6.51 15.37
N GLY A 200 -51.83 -5.74 14.45
CA GLY A 200 -51.12 -4.83 13.56
C GLY A 200 -51.02 -5.29 12.11
N HIS A 201 -51.51 -6.49 11.79
CA HIS A 201 -51.66 -7.01 10.43
C HIS A 201 -53.13 -7.20 10.07
N ASP A 202 -53.49 -6.84 8.85
CA ASP A 202 -54.86 -7.00 8.36
C ASP A 202 -55.16 -8.47 8.02
N ASP A 203 -56.41 -8.93 8.19
CA ASP A 203 -56.86 -10.33 7.96
C ASP A 203 -56.42 -10.95 6.61
N GLY A 204 -56.13 -10.11 5.60
CA GLY A 204 -55.67 -10.53 4.27
C GLY A 204 -54.17 -10.79 4.15
N SER A 205 -53.37 -10.15 5.01
CA SER A 205 -51.92 -10.29 5.13
C SER A 205 -51.49 -11.07 6.37
N ASP A 206 -52.40 -11.23 7.33
CA ASP A 206 -52.19 -11.96 8.57
C ASP A 206 -52.23 -13.49 8.32
N ASN A 207 -51.13 -14.18 8.61
CA ASN A 207 -51.03 -15.65 8.53
C ASN A 207 -51.63 -16.36 9.75
N CYS A 208 -52.07 -15.62 10.78
CA CYS A 208 -52.94 -16.07 11.86
C CYS A 208 -54.08 -15.09 12.20
N PRO A 209 -55.10 -14.89 11.31
CA PRO A 209 -56.19 -13.89 11.41
C PRO A 209 -57.12 -13.91 12.64
N LEU A 210 -56.86 -14.77 13.61
CA LEU A 210 -57.65 -14.94 14.83
C LEU A 210 -56.78 -15.05 16.09
N ILE A 211 -55.45 -15.05 15.94
CA ILE A 211 -54.45 -15.15 17.00
C ILE A 211 -53.30 -14.15 16.76
N ASP A 212 -53.41 -12.99 17.42
CA ASP A 212 -52.35 -11.97 17.60
C ASP A 212 -50.92 -12.52 17.56
N ASN A 213 -50.25 -12.28 16.42
CA ASN A 213 -48.88 -12.65 16.08
C ASN A 213 -48.21 -11.56 15.20
N PRO A 214 -47.86 -10.41 15.80
CA PRO A 214 -47.36 -9.25 15.06
C PRO A 214 -46.05 -9.47 14.29
N ASP A 215 -45.35 -10.59 14.54
CA ASP A 215 -44.11 -10.98 13.86
C ASP A 215 -44.35 -11.81 12.59
N GLN A 216 -45.55 -12.37 12.41
CA GLN A 216 -45.96 -13.13 11.22
C GLN A 216 -44.98 -14.26 10.84
N ILE A 217 -44.28 -14.83 11.84
CA ILE A 217 -43.33 -15.93 11.61
C ILE A 217 -44.10 -17.16 11.11
N ASP A 218 -43.58 -17.79 10.06
CA ASP A 218 -44.09 -18.97 9.37
C ASP A 218 -42.88 -19.87 9.04
N THR A 219 -42.47 -20.67 10.03
CA THR A 219 -41.19 -21.39 10.04
C THR A 219 -41.11 -22.44 8.91
N ASP A 220 -42.21 -23.11 8.57
CA ASP A 220 -42.26 -24.10 7.47
C ASP A 220 -42.77 -23.53 6.13
N SER A 221 -43.14 -22.25 6.11
CA SER A 221 -43.64 -21.51 4.95
C SER A 221 -44.89 -22.15 4.31
N ASP A 222 -45.74 -22.82 5.09
CA ASP A 222 -46.99 -23.40 4.61
C ASP A 222 -48.13 -22.38 4.44
N GLY A 223 -47.92 -21.16 4.93
CA GLY A 223 -48.87 -20.06 4.93
C GLY A 223 -49.71 -19.95 6.21
N THR A 224 -49.37 -20.72 7.25
CA THR A 224 -49.95 -20.65 8.60
C THR A 224 -48.85 -20.18 9.54
N GLY A 225 -49.06 -19.08 10.27
CA GLY A 225 -48.02 -18.60 11.18
C GLY A 225 -47.85 -19.50 12.41
N ASP A 226 -46.65 -19.54 13.00
CA ASP A 226 -46.29 -20.37 14.16
C ASP A 226 -47.25 -20.18 15.35
N ALA A 227 -47.80 -18.98 15.52
CA ALA A 227 -48.78 -18.69 16.58
C ALA A 227 -50.09 -19.48 16.46
N CYS A 228 -50.42 -19.96 15.26
CA CYS A 228 -51.62 -20.72 14.94
C CYS A 228 -51.39 -22.05 14.22
N ASP A 229 -50.13 -22.37 13.89
CA ASP A 229 -49.68 -23.72 13.57
C ASP A 229 -49.57 -24.57 14.85
N GLY A 230 -49.44 -25.88 14.69
CA GLY A 230 -49.17 -26.80 15.78
C GLY A 230 -48.09 -27.82 15.45
N ASP A 231 -47.32 -27.56 14.39
CA ASP A 231 -46.18 -28.30 13.84
C ASP A 231 -45.32 -27.25 13.08
N ASP A 232 -44.76 -26.28 13.80
CA ASP A 232 -44.23 -25.01 13.25
C ASP A 232 -43.13 -25.24 12.18
N ASP A 233 -42.37 -26.34 12.27
CA ASP A 233 -41.30 -26.70 11.32
C ASP A 233 -41.71 -27.71 10.23
N GLY A 234 -42.97 -28.16 10.25
CA GLY A 234 -43.55 -29.07 9.26
C GLY A 234 -42.91 -30.45 9.18
N ASP A 235 -42.18 -30.90 10.20
CA ASP A 235 -41.48 -32.19 10.19
C ASP A 235 -42.42 -33.40 10.40
N GLY A 236 -43.63 -33.12 10.90
CA GLY A 236 -44.67 -34.09 11.21
C GLY A 236 -44.78 -34.46 12.70
N VAL A 237 -44.19 -33.69 13.61
CA VAL A 237 -44.21 -33.87 15.06
C VAL A 237 -44.77 -32.60 15.74
N ASP A 238 -46.02 -32.66 16.22
CA ASP A 238 -46.64 -31.49 16.88
C ASP A 238 -45.73 -30.83 17.96
N ASP A 239 -45.59 -29.49 17.98
CA ASP A 239 -44.65 -28.71 18.84
C ASP A 239 -44.67 -29.11 20.31
N THR A 240 -45.84 -29.53 20.80
CA THR A 240 -46.03 -29.91 22.21
C THR A 240 -45.27 -31.17 22.62
N ILE A 241 -44.79 -31.95 21.66
CA ILE A 241 -43.99 -33.16 21.85
C ILE A 241 -42.72 -33.16 21.01
N ASP A 242 -42.49 -32.11 20.22
CA ASP A 242 -41.28 -31.88 19.47
C ASP A 242 -40.13 -31.47 20.41
N ASN A 243 -38.96 -32.08 20.25
CA ASN A 243 -37.74 -31.68 20.95
C ASN A 243 -36.94 -30.58 20.22
N CYS A 244 -37.32 -30.23 18.99
CA CYS A 244 -36.92 -29.07 18.22
C CYS A 244 -38.11 -28.42 17.49
N PRO A 245 -39.02 -27.73 18.21
CA PRO A 245 -40.27 -27.22 17.62
C PRO A 245 -40.15 -26.32 16.39
N THR A 246 -38.99 -25.74 16.13
CA THR A 246 -38.75 -24.79 15.04
C THR A 246 -37.71 -25.30 14.03
N GLU A 247 -37.21 -26.53 14.17
CA GLU A 247 -36.13 -27.08 13.34
C GLU A 247 -36.40 -28.53 12.98
N ALA A 248 -36.77 -28.74 11.72
CA ALA A 248 -37.33 -30.01 11.25
C ALA A 248 -36.43 -31.21 11.50
N ASN A 249 -36.80 -32.08 12.45
CA ASN A 249 -35.94 -33.15 12.94
C ASN A 249 -36.63 -34.51 13.12
N SER A 250 -37.70 -34.82 12.39
CA SER A 250 -38.68 -35.95 12.47
C SER A 250 -38.27 -37.32 13.07
N SER A 251 -36.97 -37.61 13.13
CA SER A 251 -36.36 -38.66 13.94
C SER A 251 -36.36 -38.42 15.46
N GLN A 252 -36.42 -37.16 15.91
CA GLN A 252 -36.40 -36.73 17.31
C GLN A 252 -35.21 -37.35 18.06
N THR A 253 -34.03 -37.29 17.45
CA THR A 253 -32.79 -37.68 18.12
C THR A 253 -32.44 -36.66 19.19
N ASP A 254 -31.88 -37.16 20.29
CA ASP A 254 -31.63 -36.47 21.56
C ASP A 254 -30.57 -37.34 22.25
N GLN A 255 -29.31 -37.10 21.88
CA GLN A 255 -28.20 -37.98 22.15
C GLN A 255 -27.78 -37.96 23.62
N ASP A 256 -27.79 -36.79 24.24
CA ASP A 256 -27.48 -36.62 25.66
C ASP A 256 -28.70 -36.86 26.60
N GLY A 257 -29.91 -36.84 26.06
CA GLY A 257 -31.16 -37.09 26.77
C GLY A 257 -31.63 -35.91 27.62
N ASP A 258 -31.23 -34.68 27.32
CA ASP A 258 -31.59 -33.48 28.06
C ASP A 258 -32.99 -32.94 27.72
N GLY A 259 -33.50 -33.35 26.55
CA GLY A 259 -34.83 -33.04 26.04
C GLY A 259 -34.86 -31.95 24.96
N ILE A 260 -33.72 -31.42 24.54
CA ILE A 260 -33.49 -30.68 23.30
C ILE A 260 -33.09 -31.72 22.24
N GLY A 261 -33.51 -31.56 20.98
CA GLY A 261 -33.13 -32.49 19.93
C GLY A 261 -31.81 -32.12 19.28
N ASP A 262 -31.03 -33.10 18.81
CA ASP A 262 -29.70 -32.85 18.23
C ASP A 262 -29.69 -31.80 17.11
N ALA A 263 -30.82 -31.62 16.40
CA ALA A 263 -30.94 -30.64 15.32
C ALA A 263 -30.98 -29.17 15.79
N CYS A 264 -31.35 -28.94 17.05
CA CYS A 264 -31.46 -27.61 17.66
C CYS A 264 -30.71 -27.53 19.00
N ASP A 265 -29.90 -28.55 19.28
CA ASP A 265 -29.01 -28.59 20.43
C ASP A 265 -27.64 -28.06 20.00
N ALA A 266 -27.11 -27.10 20.75
CA ALA A 266 -25.80 -26.52 20.48
C ALA A 266 -24.65 -27.43 20.95
N ASP A 267 -24.92 -28.37 21.87
CA ASP A 267 -23.96 -29.32 22.44
C ASP A 267 -24.65 -30.69 22.56
N ALA A 268 -24.74 -31.41 21.45
CA ALA A 268 -25.60 -32.59 21.32
C ALA A 268 -25.18 -33.77 22.21
N ASP A 269 -23.97 -33.76 22.77
CA ASP A 269 -23.49 -34.81 23.65
C ASP A 269 -23.16 -34.37 25.10
N SER A 270 -23.40 -33.09 25.41
CA SER A 270 -23.25 -32.49 26.73
C SER A 270 -21.82 -32.60 27.29
N ASP A 271 -20.79 -32.46 26.45
CA ASP A 271 -19.40 -32.46 26.88
C ASP A 271 -18.85 -31.09 27.27
N GLY A 272 -19.55 -30.03 26.86
CA GLY A 272 -19.19 -28.64 27.12
C GLY A 272 -18.46 -27.96 25.95
N VAL A 273 -18.33 -28.62 24.80
CA VAL A 273 -17.89 -28.05 23.52
C VAL A 273 -19.10 -27.98 22.59
N ASN A 274 -19.27 -26.85 21.88
CA ASN A 274 -20.39 -26.71 20.96
C ASN A 274 -20.14 -27.54 19.70
N ASN A 275 -21.20 -28.05 19.06
CA ASN A 275 -21.12 -28.93 17.89
C ASN A 275 -20.26 -28.39 16.74
N ASP A 276 -20.20 -27.06 16.56
CA ASP A 276 -19.43 -26.41 15.49
C ASP A 276 -17.91 -26.39 15.80
N ASP A 277 -17.54 -26.44 17.09
CA ASP A 277 -16.16 -26.47 17.58
C ASP A 277 -15.72 -27.87 18.06
N ASP A 278 -16.64 -28.84 18.03
CA ASP A 278 -16.43 -30.18 18.54
C ASP A 278 -15.95 -31.11 17.41
N ASN A 279 -14.74 -31.65 17.55
CA ASN A 279 -14.19 -32.63 16.62
C ASN A 279 -14.86 -34.01 16.73
N CYS A 280 -15.74 -34.22 17.73
CA CYS A 280 -16.68 -35.32 17.81
C CYS A 280 -18.08 -34.89 18.31
N PRO A 281 -18.90 -34.20 17.50
CA PRO A 281 -20.20 -33.57 17.88
C PRO A 281 -21.31 -34.50 18.41
N SER A 282 -21.00 -35.77 18.59
CA SER A 282 -21.93 -36.82 19.02
C SER A 282 -21.27 -37.77 20.04
N THR A 283 -20.01 -37.56 20.42
CA THR A 283 -19.25 -38.46 21.28
C THR A 283 -18.40 -37.72 22.31
N HIS A 284 -19.02 -37.37 23.44
CA HIS A 284 -18.43 -36.74 24.61
C HIS A 284 -16.90 -36.91 24.77
N ASN A 285 -16.17 -35.85 24.44
CA ASN A 285 -14.73 -35.74 24.26
C ASN A 285 -14.23 -34.33 24.67
N PRO A 286 -14.44 -33.89 25.92
CA PRO A 286 -14.28 -32.49 26.32
C PRO A 286 -12.85 -31.93 26.27
N ASN A 287 -11.87 -32.75 25.88
CA ASN A 287 -10.48 -32.36 25.70
C ASN A 287 -10.08 -32.22 24.22
N GLN A 288 -10.98 -32.53 23.28
CA GLN A 288 -10.80 -32.30 21.83
C GLN A 288 -9.45 -32.82 21.31
N VAL A 289 -9.10 -34.06 21.69
CA VAL A 289 -7.85 -34.68 21.23
C VAL A 289 -8.05 -35.13 19.78
N ASP A 290 -7.11 -34.75 18.93
CA ASP A 290 -7.02 -35.09 17.51
C ASP A 290 -5.53 -35.33 17.21
N ASN A 291 -5.13 -36.59 17.12
CA ASN A 291 -3.73 -36.97 17.09
C ASN A 291 -3.07 -36.82 15.70
N ASP A 292 -3.87 -36.65 14.64
CA ASP A 292 -3.39 -36.47 13.26
C ASP A 292 -3.85 -35.16 12.59
N ASP A 293 -4.56 -34.33 13.34
CA ASP A 293 -5.07 -33.01 12.94
C ASP A 293 -5.97 -33.08 11.69
N ASP A 294 -6.72 -34.18 11.48
CA ASP A 294 -7.61 -34.33 10.32
C ASP A 294 -9.01 -33.72 10.52
N GLY A 295 -9.29 -33.24 11.74
CA GLY A 295 -10.53 -32.60 12.14
C GLY A 295 -11.58 -33.55 12.69
N ILE A 296 -11.27 -34.84 12.85
CA ILE A 296 -12.08 -35.84 13.56
C ILE A 296 -11.33 -36.20 14.85
N GLY A 297 -11.97 -36.02 16.01
CA GLY A 297 -11.30 -36.34 17.27
C GLY A 297 -11.12 -37.84 17.49
N ASP A 298 -10.05 -38.23 18.20
CA ASP A 298 -9.73 -39.64 18.53
C ASP A 298 -10.91 -40.40 19.17
N ALA A 299 -11.82 -39.68 19.84
CA ALA A 299 -12.99 -40.29 20.48
C ALA A 299 -13.99 -40.88 19.47
N CYS A 300 -13.98 -40.38 18.23
CA CYS A 300 -14.87 -40.77 17.15
C CYS A 300 -14.13 -41.10 15.84
N ASP A 301 -12.81 -40.99 15.80
CA ASP A 301 -11.96 -41.57 14.77
C ASP A 301 -11.84 -43.09 14.95
N THR A 302 -11.34 -43.76 13.90
CA THR A 302 -11.07 -45.19 13.86
C THR A 302 -9.61 -45.51 13.49
N ASP A 303 -8.79 -44.49 13.29
CA ASP A 303 -7.38 -44.50 12.85
C ASP A 303 -6.70 -43.20 13.36
N ASP A 304 -6.56 -43.03 14.69
CA ASP A 304 -6.24 -41.73 15.35
C ASP A 304 -4.88 -41.10 14.92
N ASP A 305 -4.02 -41.83 14.21
CA ASP A 305 -2.73 -41.32 13.70
C ASP A 305 -2.59 -41.38 12.16
N ASN A 306 -3.69 -41.69 11.47
CA ASN A 306 -3.85 -41.77 10.02
C ASN A 306 -2.76 -42.59 9.29
N ASP A 307 -2.20 -43.62 9.93
CA ASP A 307 -1.16 -44.47 9.34
C ASP A 307 -1.70 -45.58 8.41
N SER A 308 -3.04 -45.64 8.30
CA SER A 308 -3.85 -46.64 7.59
C SER A 308 -4.08 -47.96 8.34
N ILE A 309 -3.86 -47.99 9.65
CA ILE A 309 -4.08 -49.14 10.54
C ILE A 309 -5.03 -48.72 11.66
N ASN A 310 -6.27 -49.23 11.61
CA ASN A 310 -7.27 -48.92 12.63
C ASN A 310 -6.82 -49.23 14.07
N ASP A 311 -7.21 -48.39 15.04
CA ASP A 311 -6.79 -48.45 16.46
C ASP A 311 -7.05 -49.82 17.13
N ASP A 312 -8.05 -50.56 16.65
CA ASP A 312 -8.39 -51.88 17.21
C ASP A 312 -7.35 -52.97 16.89
N VAL A 313 -6.47 -52.69 15.93
CA VAL A 313 -5.35 -53.55 15.53
C VAL A 313 -4.00 -52.86 15.55
N ASP A 314 -3.97 -51.53 15.74
CA ASP A 314 -2.75 -50.75 15.88
C ASP A 314 -2.06 -51.00 17.24
N ASN A 315 -0.75 -51.26 17.22
CA ASN A 315 0.06 -51.39 18.43
C ASN A 315 0.64 -50.06 18.94
N CYS A 316 0.49 -48.98 18.19
CA CYS A 316 0.70 -47.59 18.58
C CYS A 316 -0.39 -46.66 18.01
N PRO A 317 -1.66 -46.75 18.45
CA PRO A 317 -2.79 -46.01 17.86
C PRO A 317 -2.69 -44.48 17.79
N SER A 318 -1.65 -43.87 18.37
CA SER A 318 -1.47 -42.40 18.45
C SER A 318 -0.16 -41.95 17.78
N HIS A 319 0.57 -42.87 17.16
CA HIS A 319 1.90 -42.64 16.61
C HIS A 319 2.10 -43.47 15.34
N SER A 320 1.93 -42.82 14.18
CA SER A 320 1.94 -43.51 12.89
C SER A 320 3.11 -44.49 12.75
N ASN A 321 2.80 -45.78 12.67
CA ASN A 321 3.77 -46.85 12.55
C ASN A 321 3.24 -47.98 11.66
N ALA A 322 2.97 -47.68 10.39
CA ALA A 322 2.38 -48.61 9.42
C ALA A 322 3.15 -49.95 9.22
N ASP A 323 4.36 -50.10 9.78
CA ASP A 323 5.12 -51.35 9.81
C ASP A 323 4.80 -52.26 11.01
N GLN A 324 4.10 -51.74 12.02
CA GLN A 324 3.63 -52.41 13.23
C GLN A 324 4.75 -53.21 13.89
N SER A 325 5.93 -52.58 13.96
CA SER A 325 7.11 -53.12 14.62
C SER A 325 6.84 -53.25 16.13
N ASP A 326 7.17 -54.42 16.68
CA ASP A 326 6.99 -54.82 18.08
C ASP A 326 8.05 -55.89 18.35
N ARG A 327 9.18 -55.43 18.88
CA ARG A 327 10.41 -56.23 18.99
C ARG A 327 10.37 -57.22 20.13
N ASP A 328 9.71 -56.89 21.23
CA ASP A 328 9.63 -57.73 22.42
C ASP A 328 8.33 -58.60 22.47
N GLU A 329 7.42 -58.36 21.54
CA GLU A 329 6.12 -59.03 21.35
C GLU A 329 5.12 -58.81 22.52
N ASP A 330 5.19 -57.66 23.21
CA ASP A 330 4.28 -57.34 24.32
C ASP A 330 2.93 -56.73 23.89
N GLY A 331 2.86 -56.25 22.65
CA GLY A 331 1.69 -55.65 22.03
C GLY A 331 1.66 -54.13 22.01
N ILE A 332 2.71 -53.46 22.48
CA ILE A 332 3.02 -52.05 22.26
C ILE A 332 4.07 -51.97 21.13
N GLY A 333 3.92 -51.03 20.19
CA GLY A 333 4.86 -50.92 19.07
C GLY A 333 6.15 -50.19 19.43
N ASP A 334 7.24 -50.49 18.71
CA ASP A 334 8.60 -49.99 19.01
C ASP A 334 8.65 -48.46 19.17
N ILE A 335 7.83 -47.70 18.44
CA ILE A 335 7.81 -46.23 18.47
C ILE A 335 7.14 -45.65 19.72
N CYS A 336 6.22 -46.39 20.34
CA CYS A 336 5.47 -45.96 21.52
C CYS A 336 5.79 -46.84 22.76
N ASP A 337 6.78 -47.72 22.64
CA ASP A 337 7.27 -48.56 23.72
C ASP A 337 8.49 -47.93 24.40
N ASN A 338 8.42 -47.84 25.73
CA ASN A 338 9.49 -47.29 26.55
C ASN A 338 10.58 -48.33 26.89
N ASP A 339 10.37 -49.61 26.58
CA ASP A 339 11.31 -50.72 26.80
C ASP A 339 11.31 -51.63 25.56
N GLN A 340 11.89 -51.14 24.46
CA GLN A 340 11.75 -51.75 23.12
C GLN A 340 12.28 -53.19 23.02
N ASP A 341 13.08 -53.67 23.96
CA ASP A 341 13.57 -55.05 23.96
C ASP A 341 13.09 -55.92 25.14
N GLY A 342 12.32 -55.33 26.06
CA GLY A 342 11.62 -56.03 27.12
C GLY A 342 12.54 -56.62 28.19
N ASP A 343 13.73 -56.05 28.39
CA ASP A 343 14.68 -56.54 29.38
C ASP A 343 14.49 -55.96 30.80
N GLY A 344 13.66 -54.92 30.90
CA GLY A 344 13.30 -54.22 32.13
C GLY A 344 14.13 -52.97 32.44
N VAL A 345 14.84 -52.42 31.45
CA VAL A 345 15.50 -51.10 31.49
C VAL A 345 14.86 -50.20 30.43
N ASP A 346 14.35 -49.04 30.84
CA ASP A 346 13.70 -48.11 29.90
C ASP A 346 14.73 -47.55 28.90
N ASN A 347 14.33 -47.32 27.63
CA ASN A 347 15.20 -46.91 26.52
C ASN A 347 16.15 -45.73 26.83
N GLU A 348 15.72 -44.77 27.64
CA GLU A 348 16.51 -43.58 28.03
C GLU A 348 17.70 -43.92 28.94
N GLY A 349 17.59 -45.00 29.71
CA GLY A 349 18.63 -45.50 30.61
C GLY A 349 19.27 -46.80 30.15
N ASP A 350 18.95 -47.24 28.93
CA ASP A 350 19.44 -48.47 28.34
C ASP A 350 20.62 -48.17 27.41
N ASN A 351 21.81 -48.69 27.74
CA ASN A 351 22.99 -48.57 26.88
C ASN A 351 22.97 -49.57 25.70
N CYS A 352 21.94 -50.41 25.59
CA CYS A 352 21.58 -51.14 24.38
C CYS A 352 20.05 -51.19 24.14
N PRO A 353 19.39 -50.06 23.80
CA PRO A 353 17.91 -49.91 23.71
C PRO A 353 17.16 -50.87 22.76
N ALA A 354 17.89 -51.69 22.03
CA ALA A 354 17.35 -52.59 21.02
C ALA A 354 17.86 -54.03 21.20
N THR A 355 18.68 -54.30 22.22
CA THR A 355 19.33 -55.58 22.48
C THR A 355 19.44 -55.87 23.98
N THR A 356 18.59 -56.78 24.44
CA THR A 356 18.46 -57.12 25.86
C THR A 356 19.80 -57.30 26.58
N ASN A 357 20.06 -56.45 27.56
CA ASN A 357 21.27 -56.36 28.36
C ASN A 357 20.98 -55.78 29.76
N SER A 358 19.98 -56.30 30.47
CA SER A 358 19.54 -55.88 31.82
C SER A 358 20.62 -55.67 32.92
N ASP A 359 21.89 -56.04 32.68
CA ASP A 359 23.02 -55.74 33.54
C ASP A 359 23.79 -54.46 33.18
N GLN A 360 23.52 -53.85 32.03
CA GLN A 360 23.99 -52.53 31.58
C GLN A 360 25.52 -52.43 31.69
N SER A 361 26.22 -53.49 31.28
CA SER A 361 27.68 -53.53 31.28
C SER A 361 28.22 -52.67 30.14
N ASP A 362 29.29 -51.93 30.43
CA ASP A 362 29.97 -50.97 29.55
C ASP A 362 31.42 -50.89 30.06
N ILE A 363 32.32 -51.63 29.43
CA ILE A 363 33.69 -51.83 29.91
C ILE A 363 34.59 -50.62 29.61
N ASP A 364 34.40 -49.96 28.47
CA ASP A 364 35.21 -48.81 28.04
C ASP A 364 34.59 -47.44 28.40
N GLY A 365 33.31 -47.43 28.78
CA GLY A 365 32.59 -46.25 29.27
C GLY A 365 32.17 -45.30 28.14
N ASP A 366 32.06 -45.78 26.90
CA ASP A 366 31.71 -44.94 25.76
C ASP A 366 30.19 -44.68 25.62
N GLY A 367 29.39 -45.35 26.46
CA GLY A 367 27.94 -45.24 26.52
C GLY A 367 27.18 -46.27 25.68
N GLN A 368 27.88 -47.15 24.94
CA GLN A 368 27.31 -48.30 24.27
C GLN A 368 27.60 -49.56 25.11
N GLY A 369 26.58 -50.36 25.41
CA GLY A 369 26.77 -51.54 26.27
C GLY A 369 27.46 -52.71 25.57
N ASP A 370 28.24 -53.51 26.31
CA ASP A 370 29.00 -54.68 25.80
C ASP A 370 28.15 -55.66 24.96
N SER A 371 26.83 -55.69 25.17
CA SER A 371 25.92 -56.59 24.44
C SER A 371 25.59 -56.12 23.02
N CYS A 372 25.76 -54.83 22.75
CA CYS A 372 25.56 -54.20 21.45
C CYS A 372 26.81 -53.50 20.92
N ASP A 373 27.86 -53.38 21.72
CA ASP A 373 29.20 -53.02 21.27
C ASP A 373 29.86 -54.15 20.47
N GLY A 374 30.77 -53.79 19.58
CA GLY A 374 31.63 -54.75 18.89
C GLY A 374 33.12 -54.62 19.22
N ASP A 375 33.49 -53.78 20.19
CA ASP A 375 34.83 -53.48 20.68
C ASP A 375 34.77 -53.13 22.19
N ASP A 376 34.44 -54.12 23.04
CA ASP A 376 34.04 -53.92 24.44
C ASP A 376 35.04 -53.11 25.30
N ASP A 377 36.33 -53.08 24.97
CA ASP A 377 37.36 -52.36 25.74
C ASP A 377 37.97 -51.13 25.05
N GLY A 378 37.43 -50.74 23.89
CA GLY A 378 37.75 -49.50 23.20
C GLY A 378 39.18 -49.40 22.66
N ASP A 379 39.91 -50.50 22.49
CA ASP A 379 41.30 -50.49 22.03
C ASP A 379 41.45 -50.35 20.49
N GLY A 380 40.32 -50.37 19.78
CA GLY A 380 40.23 -50.24 18.33
C GLY A 380 40.29 -51.57 17.58
N ILE A 381 40.24 -52.71 18.27
CA ILE A 381 40.22 -54.06 17.71
C ILE A 381 38.94 -54.78 18.15
N ASN A 382 37.97 -54.90 17.22
CA ASN A 382 36.73 -55.63 17.51
C ASN A 382 36.94 -57.00 18.18
N ASP A 383 36.12 -57.36 19.17
CA ASP A 383 36.24 -58.53 20.06
C ASP A 383 36.50 -59.86 19.36
N GLN A 384 35.98 -60.00 18.13
CA GLN A 384 36.15 -61.21 17.33
C GLN A 384 37.59 -61.43 16.85
N ASN A 385 38.40 -60.37 16.83
CA ASN A 385 39.80 -60.37 16.41
C ASN A 385 40.76 -60.00 17.55
N ASP A 386 40.22 -59.55 18.68
CA ASP A 386 40.98 -59.21 19.87
C ASP A 386 41.38 -60.48 20.66
N ASN A 387 42.65 -60.54 21.05
CA ASN A 387 43.18 -61.59 21.92
C ASN A 387 43.02 -61.28 23.42
N CYS A 388 42.54 -60.09 23.80
CA CYS A 388 42.05 -59.72 25.13
C CYS A 388 40.77 -58.84 25.10
N PRO A 389 39.58 -59.36 24.68
CA PRO A 389 38.32 -58.61 24.44
C PRO A 389 37.65 -57.85 25.61
N ALA A 390 38.37 -57.55 26.68
CA ALA A 390 37.87 -56.88 27.88
C ALA A 390 39.00 -56.12 28.60
N ILE A 391 40.20 -56.07 28.02
CA ILE A 391 41.40 -55.42 28.53
C ILE A 391 42.19 -54.89 27.33
N ALA A 392 42.04 -53.58 27.10
CA ALA A 392 42.64 -52.90 25.98
C ALA A 392 44.13 -53.25 25.77
N ASN A 393 44.45 -53.75 24.59
CA ASN A 393 45.81 -54.08 24.15
C ASN A 393 45.95 -53.95 22.62
N ASP A 394 45.89 -52.71 22.15
CA ASP A 394 45.98 -52.31 20.73
C ASP A 394 47.16 -52.94 19.94
N ASP A 395 48.24 -53.30 20.63
CA ASP A 395 49.42 -53.95 20.06
C ASP A 395 49.25 -55.45 19.77
N GLN A 396 48.19 -56.06 20.31
CA GLN A 396 47.80 -57.46 20.17
C GLN A 396 48.97 -58.43 20.41
N THR A 397 49.88 -58.06 21.32
CA THR A 397 51.04 -58.89 21.66
C THR A 397 50.60 -60.21 22.28
N ASP A 398 51.19 -61.30 21.81
CA ASP A 398 50.92 -62.69 22.24
C ASP A 398 52.25 -63.43 22.14
N SER A 399 53.03 -63.34 23.23
CA SER A 399 54.43 -63.73 23.29
C SER A 399 54.64 -65.23 23.16
N ASP A 400 53.70 -66.05 23.65
CA ASP A 400 53.75 -67.51 23.54
C ASP A 400 52.92 -68.09 22.36
N SER A 401 52.12 -67.23 21.72
CA SER A 401 51.24 -67.54 20.59
C SER A 401 50.13 -68.55 20.92
N ASP A 402 49.61 -68.54 22.15
CA ASP A 402 48.50 -69.43 22.56
C ASP A 402 47.11 -68.89 22.21
N GLY A 403 47.03 -67.62 21.79
CA GLY A 403 45.81 -66.91 21.40
C GLY A 403 45.21 -66.04 22.50
N THR A 404 45.84 -65.97 23.67
CA THR A 404 45.57 -64.98 24.73
C THR A 404 46.62 -63.89 24.65
N GLY A 405 46.23 -62.62 24.62
CA GLY A 405 47.20 -61.53 24.56
C GLY A 405 47.98 -61.37 25.87
N ASP A 406 49.18 -60.81 25.81
CA ASP A 406 50.07 -60.63 26.96
C ASP A 406 49.42 -59.79 28.09
N ALA A 407 48.49 -58.91 27.73
CA ALA A 407 47.72 -58.08 28.64
C ALA A 407 46.77 -58.89 29.54
N CYS A 408 46.18 -59.97 29.02
CA CYS A 408 45.25 -60.85 29.73
C CYS A 408 45.81 -62.25 29.99
N ASP A 409 47.06 -62.54 29.59
CA ASP A 409 47.75 -63.79 29.85
C ASP A 409 48.47 -63.81 31.21
N SER A 410 48.20 -64.85 31.98
CA SER A 410 48.81 -65.12 33.28
C SER A 410 50.21 -65.77 33.21
N ASP A 411 50.65 -66.21 32.03
CA ASP A 411 51.91 -66.93 31.76
C ASP A 411 52.43 -66.57 30.35
N ARG A 412 52.83 -65.31 30.15
CA ARG A 412 53.02 -64.67 28.83
C ARG A 412 54.02 -65.37 27.90
N ASP A 413 54.95 -66.14 28.44
CA ASP A 413 55.96 -66.83 27.65
C ASP A 413 55.71 -68.36 27.56
N GLY A 414 54.62 -68.83 28.16
CA GLY A 414 54.14 -70.21 28.11
C GLY A 414 55.12 -71.23 28.72
N ASP A 415 56.02 -70.79 29.59
CA ASP A 415 57.08 -71.63 30.15
C ASP A 415 56.59 -72.50 31.33
N GLY A 416 55.43 -72.14 31.89
CA GLY A 416 54.76 -72.80 33.01
C GLY A 416 54.98 -72.14 34.37
N VAL A 417 55.53 -70.92 34.41
CA VAL A 417 55.72 -70.10 35.60
C VAL A 417 54.94 -68.79 35.43
N ALA A 418 53.84 -68.66 36.17
CA ALA A 418 53.01 -67.44 36.11
C ALA A 418 53.83 -66.16 36.36
N ASN A 419 53.55 -65.11 35.57
CA ASN A 419 54.31 -63.85 35.47
C ASN A 419 54.78 -63.30 36.84
N ASP A 420 53.90 -63.27 37.84
CA ASP A 420 54.20 -62.78 39.20
C ASP A 420 55.33 -63.52 39.93
N ASN A 421 55.69 -64.72 39.47
CA ASN A 421 56.75 -65.56 40.03
C ASN A 421 57.85 -65.88 39.02
N ASP A 422 57.79 -65.26 37.84
CA ASP A 422 58.75 -65.44 36.77
C ASP A 422 59.81 -64.34 36.83
N ASN A 423 61.09 -64.72 36.87
CA ASN A 423 62.22 -63.79 36.81
C ASN A 423 62.68 -63.45 35.39
N CYS A 424 62.06 -64.03 34.36
CA CYS A 424 62.05 -63.54 32.98
C CYS A 424 60.65 -63.71 32.34
N PRO A 425 59.62 -62.93 32.74
CA PRO A 425 58.22 -63.10 32.32
C PRO A 425 57.89 -63.03 30.82
N LEU A 426 58.89 -62.78 29.96
CA LEU A 426 58.75 -62.66 28.50
C LEU A 426 59.73 -63.58 27.75
N GLU A 427 60.57 -64.35 28.47
CA GLU A 427 61.63 -65.16 27.88
C GLU A 427 61.71 -66.53 28.58
N PRO A 428 61.29 -67.62 27.91
CA PRO A 428 61.06 -68.91 28.54
C PRO A 428 62.28 -69.44 29.31
N ASN A 429 62.19 -69.44 30.63
CA ASN A 429 63.21 -69.95 31.55
C ASN A 429 62.60 -70.78 32.71
N PRO A 430 62.03 -71.98 32.45
CA PRO A 430 61.27 -72.73 33.46
C PRO A 430 62.06 -73.18 34.69
N ASP A 431 63.39 -73.04 34.66
CA ASP A 431 64.28 -73.33 35.77
C ASP A 431 64.61 -72.12 36.66
N GLN A 432 64.19 -70.92 36.26
CA GLN A 432 64.21 -69.68 37.04
C GLN A 432 65.59 -69.39 37.64
N THR A 433 66.65 -69.73 36.88
CA THR A 433 68.02 -69.60 37.35
C THR A 433 68.44 -68.14 37.35
N ASP A 434 68.74 -67.61 38.52
CA ASP A 434 69.25 -66.26 38.77
C ASP A 434 70.58 -66.42 39.54
N THR A 435 71.70 -66.23 38.83
CA THR A 435 73.04 -66.58 39.33
C THR A 435 73.57 -65.57 40.34
N ASP A 436 73.31 -64.29 40.17
CA ASP A 436 73.80 -63.23 41.06
C ASP A 436 72.76 -62.74 42.08
N GLY A 437 71.50 -63.15 41.92
CA GLY A 437 70.43 -63.05 42.91
C GLY A 437 69.75 -61.68 42.92
N ASP A 438 69.77 -60.98 41.79
CA ASP A 438 69.25 -59.62 41.67
C ASP A 438 67.75 -59.56 41.32
N GLY A 439 67.15 -60.70 40.98
CA GLY A 439 65.73 -60.80 40.62
C GLY A 439 65.47 -60.95 39.12
N TYR A 440 66.49 -60.83 38.26
CA TYR A 440 66.42 -61.15 36.84
C TYR A 440 67.04 -62.53 36.58
N GLY A 441 66.37 -63.36 35.78
CA GLY A 441 66.93 -64.66 35.41
C GLY A 441 68.14 -64.52 34.50
N ASP A 442 69.07 -65.49 34.58
CA ASP A 442 70.25 -65.60 33.71
C ASP A 442 69.91 -65.57 32.20
N ALA A 443 68.66 -65.86 31.83
CA ALA A 443 68.16 -65.81 30.47
C ALA A 443 67.95 -64.36 29.96
N CYS A 444 67.75 -63.40 30.88
CA CYS A 444 67.45 -62.00 30.61
C CYS A 444 68.42 -60.98 31.28
N ASP A 445 69.55 -61.42 31.86
CA ASP A 445 70.60 -60.57 32.52
C ASP A 445 71.86 -60.32 31.63
N ASP A 446 72.32 -59.05 31.51
CA ASP A 446 73.46 -58.60 30.65
C ASP A 446 74.48 -57.64 31.35
N ASN A 447 75.02 -58.04 32.51
CA ASN A 447 76.03 -57.40 33.40
C ASN A 447 77.22 -56.53 32.82
N THR A 448 77.03 -55.22 32.54
CA THR A 448 78.12 -54.21 32.30
C THR A 448 78.05 -52.88 33.06
N ASP A 449 77.42 -52.83 34.24
CA ASP A 449 77.11 -51.64 35.04
C ASP A 449 78.33 -50.97 35.78
N VAL A 450 78.63 -49.69 35.48
CA VAL A 450 79.73 -48.89 36.06
C VAL A 450 79.40 -48.25 37.39
N ASP A 451 78.17 -47.81 37.63
CA ASP A 451 77.81 -47.02 38.81
C ASP A 451 77.13 -47.84 39.92
N GLY A 452 76.83 -49.09 39.63
CA GLY A 452 76.42 -50.13 40.58
C GLY A 452 74.92 -50.15 40.83
N ASP A 453 74.13 -49.67 39.88
CA ASP A 453 72.67 -49.57 39.91
C ASP A 453 71.95 -50.75 39.21
N LEU A 454 72.72 -51.74 38.77
CA LEU A 454 72.27 -52.97 38.09
C LEU A 454 71.82 -52.76 36.64
N ILE A 455 71.99 -51.58 36.04
CA ILE A 455 71.74 -51.32 34.62
C ILE A 455 73.07 -51.34 33.84
N PRO A 456 73.22 -52.16 32.79
CA PRO A 456 74.46 -52.22 32.03
C PRO A 456 74.80 -50.88 31.35
N ASP A 457 76.07 -50.44 31.36
CA ASP A 457 76.54 -49.17 30.73
C ASP A 457 76.01 -48.87 29.31
N SER A 458 75.66 -49.89 28.52
CA SER A 458 75.12 -49.72 27.17
C SER A 458 73.63 -49.42 27.11
N ALA A 459 72.91 -49.68 28.19
CA ALA A 459 71.49 -49.41 28.39
C ALA A 459 71.27 -48.31 29.44
N ASP A 460 72.31 -47.92 30.18
CA ASP A 460 72.27 -46.91 31.24
C ASP A 460 72.23 -45.47 30.68
N ASN A 461 71.08 -44.80 30.79
CA ASN A 461 70.86 -43.40 30.41
C ASN A 461 71.46 -42.40 31.41
N CYS A 462 71.93 -42.86 32.58
CA CYS A 462 72.77 -42.11 33.50
C CYS A 462 74.02 -42.89 33.93
N VAL A 463 74.85 -43.30 32.96
CA VAL A 463 76.15 -44.03 33.05
C VAL A 463 77.07 -43.79 34.28
N PHE A 464 76.90 -42.69 35.01
CA PHE A 464 77.71 -42.35 36.19
C PHE A 464 76.90 -41.96 37.44
N VAL A 465 75.57 -41.99 37.39
CA VAL A 465 74.65 -41.62 38.47
C VAL A 465 73.61 -42.74 38.60
N PRO A 466 73.67 -43.54 39.69
CA PRO A 466 72.79 -44.69 39.85
C PRO A 466 71.30 -44.33 39.73
N ASN A 467 70.62 -44.90 38.75
CA ASN A 467 69.19 -44.79 38.47
C ASN A 467 68.65 -46.12 37.93
N THR A 468 68.44 -47.06 38.85
CA THR A 468 67.93 -48.42 38.55
C THR A 468 66.62 -48.43 37.75
N ASP A 469 65.87 -47.33 37.78
CA ASP A 469 64.58 -47.15 37.12
C ASP A 469 64.70 -46.66 35.67
N GLN A 470 65.86 -46.11 35.28
CA GLN A 470 66.16 -45.63 33.93
C GLN A 470 65.08 -44.69 33.39
N LEU A 471 64.42 -43.95 34.27
CA LEU A 471 63.46 -42.94 33.86
C LEU A 471 64.20 -41.88 33.04
N ASP A 472 63.61 -41.54 31.91
CA ASP A 472 64.07 -40.60 30.89
C ASP A 472 62.78 -40.03 30.32
N GLN A 473 62.26 -39.05 31.04
CA GLN A 473 60.90 -38.57 30.88
C GLN A 473 60.69 -37.84 29.54
N ASP A 474 61.71 -37.15 29.03
CA ASP A 474 61.67 -36.48 27.73
C ASP A 474 62.20 -37.34 26.56
N GLY A 475 62.80 -38.49 26.86
CA GLY A 475 63.28 -39.46 25.90
C GLY A 475 64.50 -38.99 25.11
N ASP A 476 65.24 -37.99 25.60
CA ASP A 476 66.42 -37.45 24.91
C ASP A 476 67.66 -38.38 25.00
N GLY A 477 67.56 -39.40 25.87
CA GLY A 477 68.59 -40.40 26.13
C GLY A 477 69.49 -40.06 27.31
N ILE A 478 69.16 -39.04 28.11
CA ILE A 478 69.75 -38.71 29.41
C ILE A 478 68.69 -39.01 30.48
N GLY A 479 69.02 -39.84 31.46
CA GLY A 479 68.05 -40.20 32.48
C GLY A 479 67.75 -39.07 33.47
N ASP A 480 66.57 -39.10 34.07
CA ASP A 480 66.04 -38.09 34.98
C ASP A 480 67.01 -37.75 36.13
N ALA A 481 67.69 -38.78 36.65
CA ALA A 481 68.63 -38.63 37.77
C ALA A 481 69.86 -37.76 37.41
N CYS A 482 70.15 -37.60 36.13
CA CYS A 482 71.27 -36.83 35.61
C CYS A 482 70.87 -35.73 34.61
N ASP A 483 69.56 -35.53 34.39
CA ASP A 483 69.02 -34.43 33.59
C ASP A 483 68.82 -33.14 34.40
N GLY A 484 69.03 -31.99 33.75
CA GLY A 484 68.71 -30.66 34.27
C GLY A 484 67.40 -30.07 33.75
N ASP A 485 66.73 -30.77 32.84
CA ASP A 485 65.51 -30.41 32.10
C ASP A 485 64.69 -31.69 31.88
N LEU A 486 63.99 -32.16 32.92
CA LEU A 486 63.44 -33.53 32.99
C LEU A 486 62.44 -33.85 31.88
N ASP A 487 61.71 -32.86 31.41
CA ASP A 487 60.63 -32.99 30.44
C ASP A 487 60.95 -32.35 29.07
N GLY A 488 62.16 -31.81 28.92
CA GLY A 488 62.71 -31.34 27.64
C GLY A 488 61.97 -30.15 27.02
N ASP A 489 61.22 -29.37 27.80
CA ASP A 489 60.45 -28.22 27.32
C ASP A 489 61.31 -26.94 27.13
N GLY A 490 62.56 -26.97 27.60
CA GLY A 490 63.53 -25.88 27.53
C GLY A 490 63.62 -25.02 28.80
N VAL A 491 62.85 -25.31 29.85
CA VAL A 491 62.80 -24.65 31.15
C VAL A 491 63.41 -25.54 32.24
N ASN A 492 64.72 -25.38 32.49
CA ASN A 492 65.39 -26.18 33.54
C ASN A 492 64.59 -26.32 34.87
N ASN A 493 64.54 -27.54 35.43
CA ASN A 493 63.80 -28.02 36.63
C ASN A 493 63.73 -27.09 37.86
N THR A 494 64.60 -26.09 37.98
CA THR A 494 64.64 -25.15 39.11
C THR A 494 63.88 -23.85 38.87
N SER A 495 63.49 -23.57 37.62
CA SER A 495 62.68 -22.41 37.22
C SER A 495 61.36 -22.83 36.60
N ASP A 496 61.16 -24.14 36.54
CA ASP A 496 60.02 -24.82 35.97
C ASP A 496 58.93 -24.99 37.04
N ASN A 497 57.71 -24.54 36.75
CA ASN A 497 56.55 -24.76 37.61
C ASN A 497 55.89 -26.13 37.37
N CYS A 498 56.26 -26.85 36.29
CA CYS A 498 55.95 -28.26 36.10
C CYS A 498 57.18 -29.08 35.72
N PRO A 499 58.14 -29.30 36.66
CA PRO A 499 59.43 -29.96 36.39
C PRO A 499 59.40 -31.39 35.87
N SER A 500 58.23 -31.94 35.58
CA SER A 500 58.04 -33.28 35.07
C SER A 500 56.97 -33.37 33.97
N ILE A 501 56.46 -32.25 33.48
CA ILE A 501 55.41 -32.22 32.46
C ILE A 501 55.69 -31.02 31.55
N PRO A 502 56.00 -31.23 30.25
CA PRO A 502 56.51 -30.14 29.41
C PRO A 502 55.52 -28.97 29.30
N ASN A 503 55.89 -27.77 29.75
CA ASN A 503 55.08 -26.56 29.67
C ASN A 503 55.90 -25.28 29.39
N GLU A 504 56.32 -25.13 28.12
CA GLU A 504 57.18 -24.02 27.68
C GLU A 504 56.58 -22.61 28.00
N ASP A 505 55.26 -22.51 28.15
CA ASP A 505 54.55 -21.27 28.46
C ASP A 505 54.53 -20.90 29.95
N GLN A 506 54.73 -21.88 30.84
CA GLN A 506 54.75 -21.74 32.30
C GLN A 506 53.50 -21.02 32.81
N LEU A 507 52.32 -21.41 32.28
CA LEU A 507 51.04 -20.91 32.75
C LEU A 507 50.82 -21.37 34.21
N ASP A 508 50.21 -20.49 35.00
CA ASP A 508 50.04 -20.54 36.47
C ASP A 508 48.86 -19.62 36.78
N SER A 509 47.65 -20.13 36.56
CA SER A 509 46.39 -19.38 36.52
C SER A 509 46.02 -18.80 37.89
N ASP A 510 46.34 -19.50 38.97
CA ASP A 510 46.09 -19.07 40.34
C ASP A 510 47.30 -18.38 41.02
N GLY A 511 48.51 -18.56 40.48
CA GLY A 511 49.74 -17.94 40.94
C GLY A 511 50.39 -18.63 42.15
N ASP A 512 50.08 -19.89 42.46
CA ASP A 512 50.65 -20.59 43.61
C ASP A 512 52.07 -21.16 43.37
N GLY A 513 52.44 -21.29 42.10
CA GLY A 513 53.75 -21.67 41.63
C GLY A 513 53.91 -23.14 41.23
N ASP A 514 52.85 -23.95 41.30
CA ASP A 514 52.66 -25.09 40.42
C ASP A 514 52.08 -24.56 39.08
N GLY A 515 52.22 -25.27 37.97
CA GLY A 515 51.73 -24.79 36.66
C GLY A 515 50.48 -25.55 36.24
N ASP A 516 49.62 -24.92 35.44
CA ASP A 516 48.28 -25.46 35.11
C ASP A 516 48.33 -26.95 34.67
N ILE A 517 49.28 -27.32 33.80
CA ILE A 517 49.38 -28.72 33.33
C ILE A 517 49.72 -29.77 34.40
N CYS A 518 50.19 -29.34 35.58
CA CYS A 518 50.59 -30.19 36.70
C CYS A 518 49.96 -29.80 38.04
N ASP A 519 49.11 -28.78 38.06
CA ASP A 519 48.15 -28.54 39.11
C ASP A 519 46.92 -29.44 38.87
N SER A 520 46.09 -29.59 39.89
CA SER A 520 44.85 -30.37 39.81
C SER A 520 43.61 -29.51 40.06
N ASP A 521 43.80 -28.22 40.31
CA ASP A 521 42.82 -27.18 40.63
C ASP A 521 43.44 -25.84 40.17
N ASP A 522 43.46 -25.64 38.85
CA ASP A 522 44.23 -24.59 38.15
C ASP A 522 43.89 -23.15 38.59
N ASP A 523 42.71 -22.94 39.18
CA ASP A 523 42.26 -21.64 39.68
C ASP A 523 42.06 -21.54 41.21
N ASN A 524 42.26 -22.67 41.90
CA ASN A 524 42.24 -22.83 43.35
C ASN A 524 40.89 -22.46 43.99
N ASP A 525 39.78 -22.74 43.30
CA ASP A 525 38.42 -22.54 43.81
C ASP A 525 37.93 -23.68 44.73
N GLY A 526 38.65 -24.81 44.69
CA GLY A 526 38.41 -26.00 45.50
C GLY A 526 37.63 -27.12 44.80
N ILE A 527 37.45 -27.04 43.48
CA ILE A 527 36.97 -28.11 42.59
C ILE A 527 38.17 -28.59 41.74
N ASP A 528 38.37 -29.91 41.64
CA ASP A 528 39.50 -30.45 40.85
C ASP A 528 39.17 -30.32 39.34
N ASP A 529 40.13 -30.02 38.46
CA ASP A 529 39.92 -29.69 37.02
C ASP A 529 39.06 -30.71 36.25
N LEU A 530 39.15 -32.00 36.60
CA LEU A 530 38.35 -33.07 35.98
C LEU A 530 36.85 -33.01 36.31
N SER A 531 36.49 -32.26 37.35
CA SER A 531 35.13 -32.03 37.82
C SER A 531 34.77 -30.55 37.83
N ASP A 532 35.67 -29.70 37.33
CA ASP A 532 35.50 -28.27 37.20
C ASP A 532 35.06 -27.94 35.77
N ASN A 533 33.86 -27.38 35.62
CA ASN A 533 33.37 -26.91 34.33
C ASN A 533 33.97 -25.56 33.90
N CYS A 534 34.78 -24.91 34.76
CA CYS A 534 35.65 -23.80 34.41
C CYS A 534 37.06 -23.93 35.01
N PRO A 535 37.89 -24.89 34.59
CA PRO A 535 39.16 -25.23 35.25
C PRO A 535 40.11 -24.05 35.53
N THR A 536 40.07 -23.02 34.69
CA THR A 536 40.98 -21.85 34.82
C THR A 536 40.29 -20.60 35.37
N THR A 537 39.01 -20.66 35.77
CA THR A 537 38.21 -19.52 36.21
C THR A 537 37.28 -19.87 37.39
N ALA A 538 37.73 -19.49 38.58
CA ALA A 538 37.11 -19.89 39.85
C ALA A 538 35.59 -19.69 39.91
N ASN A 539 34.85 -20.79 40.04
CA ASN A 539 33.39 -20.89 40.07
C ASN A 539 32.90 -22.05 40.98
N VAL A 540 33.13 -21.91 42.28
CA VAL A 540 32.79 -22.90 43.33
C VAL A 540 31.36 -23.47 43.29
N ASP A 541 30.40 -22.77 42.69
CA ASP A 541 29.01 -23.22 42.53
C ASP A 541 28.76 -24.08 41.30
N GLN A 542 29.70 -24.14 40.34
CA GLN A 542 29.65 -24.99 39.15
C GLN A 542 28.33 -24.84 38.40
N THR A 543 27.84 -23.59 38.32
CA THR A 543 26.63 -23.29 37.57
C THR A 543 26.93 -23.41 36.08
N ASP A 544 26.00 -24.02 35.37
CA ASP A 544 26.05 -24.35 33.96
C ASP A 544 24.60 -24.20 33.48
N THR A 545 24.33 -23.07 32.82
CA THR A 545 22.97 -22.62 32.51
C THR A 545 22.39 -23.35 31.31
N ASP A 546 23.20 -23.70 30.31
CA ASP A 546 22.79 -24.38 29.07
C ASP A 546 23.09 -25.90 29.06
N GLY A 547 23.91 -26.37 30.01
CA GLY A 547 24.26 -27.78 30.15
C GLY A 547 25.32 -28.27 29.17
N ASP A 548 26.07 -27.37 28.52
CA ASP A 548 27.12 -27.75 27.55
C ASP A 548 28.44 -28.22 28.20
N SER A 549 28.47 -28.27 29.54
CA SER A 549 29.62 -28.61 30.38
C SER A 549 30.71 -27.53 30.48
N LEU A 550 30.44 -26.30 30.04
CA LEU A 550 31.19 -25.09 30.38
C LEU A 550 30.43 -24.33 31.47
N GLY A 551 31.11 -23.95 32.55
CA GLY A 551 30.46 -23.19 33.61
C GLY A 551 30.19 -21.75 33.21
N ASP A 552 29.14 -21.15 33.79
CA ASP A 552 28.72 -19.78 33.49
C ASP A 552 29.87 -18.74 33.46
N PRO A 553 30.90 -18.82 34.34
CA PRO A 553 31.97 -17.80 34.36
C PRO A 553 32.99 -17.91 33.23
N CYS A 554 33.10 -19.06 32.57
CA CYS A 554 33.99 -19.30 31.44
C CYS A 554 33.26 -19.54 30.12
N ASP A 555 31.95 -19.73 30.17
CA ASP A 555 31.07 -19.83 29.03
C ASP A 555 30.85 -18.46 28.36
N VAL A 556 30.88 -18.48 27.03
CA VAL A 556 30.73 -17.30 26.16
C VAL A 556 29.32 -17.17 25.59
N ASP A 557 28.45 -18.17 25.80
CA ASP A 557 27.09 -18.29 25.28
C ASP A 557 26.21 -19.05 26.30
N LEU A 558 25.77 -18.33 27.34
CA LEU A 558 25.29 -18.90 28.59
C LEU A 558 24.04 -19.77 28.48
N ASP A 559 23.25 -19.59 27.42
CA ASP A 559 21.99 -20.30 27.20
C ASP A 559 21.99 -21.17 25.93
N GLY A 560 23.16 -21.30 25.30
CA GLY A 560 23.40 -22.22 24.20
C GLY A 560 22.62 -21.92 22.93
N ASP A 561 22.15 -20.68 22.74
CA ASP A 561 21.32 -20.29 21.60
C ASP A 561 22.14 -19.94 20.34
N GLY A 562 23.47 -19.85 20.47
CA GLY A 562 24.40 -19.52 19.40
C GLY A 562 24.75 -18.03 19.30
N ILE A 563 24.23 -17.19 20.19
CA ILE A 563 24.50 -15.76 20.30
C ILE A 563 25.36 -15.51 21.55
N LEU A 564 26.58 -15.00 21.33
CA LEU A 564 27.49 -14.74 22.45
C LEU A 564 26.89 -13.75 23.47
N ASN A 565 27.14 -13.99 24.76
CA ASN A 565 26.71 -13.20 25.93
C ASN A 565 26.83 -11.66 25.79
N GLU A 566 27.80 -11.17 25.02
CA GLU A 566 28.02 -9.73 24.80
C GLU A 566 27.17 -9.11 23.68
N SER A 567 26.55 -9.95 22.86
CA SER A 567 25.69 -9.59 21.72
C SER A 567 24.26 -10.09 21.89
N ASP A 568 24.03 -10.91 22.91
CA ASP A 568 22.74 -11.46 23.27
C ASP A 568 21.91 -10.46 24.10
N ASN A 569 20.68 -10.19 23.66
CA ASN A 569 19.71 -9.37 24.38
C ASN A 569 18.94 -10.15 25.47
N CYS A 570 19.11 -11.47 25.56
CA CYS A 570 18.67 -12.34 26.65
C CYS A 570 19.74 -13.36 27.11
N PRO A 571 20.86 -12.93 27.74
CA PRO A 571 22.03 -13.78 28.09
C PRO A 571 21.83 -14.97 29.05
N TYR A 572 20.60 -15.34 29.38
CA TYR A 572 20.26 -16.44 30.29
C TYR A 572 18.99 -17.19 29.80
N VAL A 573 18.43 -16.82 28.64
CA VAL A 573 17.18 -17.36 28.09
C VAL A 573 17.28 -17.42 26.58
N SER A 574 17.50 -18.64 26.08
CA SER A 574 17.74 -18.92 24.67
C SER A 574 16.73 -18.24 23.75
N ASN A 575 17.21 -17.37 22.86
CA ASN A 575 16.40 -16.61 21.92
C ASN A 575 17.16 -16.31 20.61
N THR A 576 17.42 -17.37 19.85
CA THR A 576 18.22 -17.35 18.60
C THR A 576 17.86 -16.25 17.56
N GLN A 577 16.63 -15.73 17.60
CA GLN A 577 16.14 -14.68 16.70
C GLN A 577 16.44 -13.25 17.18
N GLN A 578 16.75 -13.06 18.47
CA GLN A 578 17.06 -11.77 19.08
C GLN A 578 15.96 -10.72 18.82
N GLU A 579 14.71 -11.17 18.90
CA GLU A 579 13.52 -10.32 18.84
C GLU A 579 13.51 -9.38 20.06
N ASP A 580 13.09 -8.14 19.83
CA ASP A 580 13.18 -6.96 20.71
C ASP A 580 12.16 -5.96 20.17
N SER A 581 10.89 -6.19 20.52
CA SER A 581 9.72 -5.57 19.88
C SER A 581 9.62 -4.08 20.16
N ASP A 582 10.05 -3.63 21.33
CA ASP A 582 10.08 -2.22 21.72
C ASP A 582 11.45 -1.52 21.51
N TYR A 583 12.48 -2.28 21.15
CA TYR A 583 13.85 -1.82 20.96
C TYR A 583 14.51 -1.21 22.20
N ASP A 584 14.15 -1.66 23.40
CA ASP A 584 14.73 -1.19 24.66
C ASP A 584 16.09 -1.84 24.99
N GLY A 585 16.37 -2.96 24.31
CA GLY A 585 17.61 -3.72 24.38
C GLY A 585 17.57 -4.92 25.35
N ILE A 586 16.40 -5.26 25.89
CA ILE A 586 16.07 -6.55 26.49
C ILE A 586 15.29 -7.34 25.43
N GLY A 587 15.63 -8.61 25.18
CA GLY A 587 14.92 -9.40 24.17
C GLY A 587 13.56 -9.88 24.66
N ASP A 588 12.64 -10.10 23.73
CA ASP A 588 11.24 -10.49 24.02
C ASP A 588 11.13 -11.77 24.88
N ALA A 589 12.10 -12.68 24.77
CA ALA A 589 12.16 -13.91 25.55
C ALA A 589 12.44 -13.69 27.05
N CYS A 590 13.02 -12.55 27.42
CA CYS A 590 13.42 -12.20 28.78
C CYS A 590 12.91 -10.83 29.24
N ASP A 591 12.09 -10.17 28.43
CA ASP A 591 11.31 -9.00 28.81
C ASP A 591 9.97 -9.42 29.41
N GLY A 592 9.47 -8.63 30.36
CA GLY A 592 8.14 -8.80 30.95
C GLY A 592 7.07 -7.89 30.34
N ASP A 593 7.45 -7.02 29.39
CA ASP A 593 6.59 -6.02 28.73
C ASP A 593 7.22 -5.72 27.35
N ASN A 594 7.03 -6.59 26.35
CA ASN A 594 7.82 -6.59 25.11
C ASN A 594 7.55 -5.37 24.20
N ASP A 595 6.43 -4.68 24.41
CA ASP A 595 6.04 -3.50 23.61
C ASP A 595 6.11 -2.18 24.40
N ASN A 596 6.48 -2.26 25.68
CA ASN A 596 6.65 -1.15 26.62
C ASN A 596 5.40 -0.27 26.75
N ASP A 597 4.21 -0.83 26.56
CA ASP A 597 2.95 -0.11 26.68
C ASP A 597 2.53 0.09 28.14
N GLY A 598 3.08 -0.71 29.05
CA GLY A 598 2.84 -0.69 30.50
C GLY A 598 1.91 -1.79 31.02
N VAL A 599 1.45 -2.71 30.18
CA VAL A 599 0.84 -3.99 30.52
C VAL A 599 1.93 -5.08 30.48
N ASP A 600 1.88 -6.01 31.42
CA ASP A 600 2.88 -7.09 31.50
C ASP A 600 2.43 -8.20 30.55
N ASN A 601 3.33 -8.82 29.77
CA ASN A 601 3.04 -9.83 28.74
C ASN A 601 2.03 -10.90 29.21
N THR A 602 2.02 -11.24 30.50
CA THR A 602 1.09 -12.22 31.08
C THR A 602 -0.37 -11.78 31.18
N TYR A 603 -0.63 -10.49 31.02
CA TYR A 603 -1.95 -9.84 31.05
C TYR A 603 -2.22 -9.02 29.80
N ASP A 604 -1.29 -9.05 28.86
CA ASP A 604 -1.34 -8.30 27.61
C ASP A 604 -2.02 -9.15 26.53
N ASN A 605 -3.09 -8.64 25.94
CA ASN A 605 -3.73 -9.29 24.80
C ASN A 605 -3.04 -8.98 23.47
N CYS A 606 -2.07 -8.05 23.45
CA CYS A 606 -1.11 -7.87 22.35
C CYS A 606 0.33 -7.74 22.87
N PRO A 607 0.96 -8.81 23.37
CA PRO A 607 2.26 -8.74 24.07
C PRO A 607 3.39 -8.03 23.33
N ASP A 608 3.37 -8.05 21.99
CA ASP A 608 4.41 -7.46 21.14
C ASP A 608 3.94 -6.19 20.40
N THR A 609 2.74 -5.67 20.69
CA THR A 609 2.15 -4.51 19.98
C THR A 609 1.35 -3.60 20.90
N ALA A 610 1.96 -2.45 21.21
CA ALA A 610 1.45 -1.53 22.23
C ALA A 610 -0.03 -1.15 22.09
N ASN A 611 -0.84 -1.58 23.07
CA ASN A 611 -2.27 -1.36 23.18
C ASN A 611 -2.71 -1.25 24.67
N ASN A 612 -2.22 -0.23 25.39
CA ASN A 612 -2.44 -0.06 26.84
C ASN A 612 -3.93 -0.04 27.28
N ASP A 613 -4.87 0.18 26.36
CA ASP A 613 -6.31 0.08 26.59
C ASP A 613 -6.88 -1.34 26.54
N GLN A 614 -6.13 -2.31 26.01
CA GLN A 614 -6.42 -3.74 25.98
C GLN A 614 -7.80 -4.01 25.38
N SER A 615 -8.07 -3.34 24.25
CA SER A 615 -9.30 -3.51 23.51
C SER A 615 -9.30 -4.87 22.81
N ASP A 616 -10.47 -5.51 22.80
CA ASP A 616 -10.71 -6.92 22.47
C ASP A 616 -12.22 -7.03 22.20
N ILE A 617 -12.63 -6.81 20.95
CA ILE A 617 -14.04 -6.69 20.54
C ILE A 617 -14.77 -8.03 20.70
N ASP A 618 -14.15 -9.13 20.28
CA ASP A 618 -14.74 -10.46 20.27
C ASP A 618 -14.44 -11.28 21.53
N GLN A 619 -13.50 -10.84 22.37
CA GLN A 619 -13.11 -11.45 23.65
C GLN A 619 -12.44 -12.82 23.48
N ASP A 620 -11.76 -13.06 22.36
CA ASP A 620 -10.98 -14.29 22.14
C ASP A 620 -9.66 -14.31 22.94
N GLY A 621 -9.25 -13.15 23.46
CA GLY A 621 -8.03 -12.95 24.26
C GLY A 621 -6.84 -12.42 23.47
N ILE A 622 -7.00 -12.12 22.18
CA ILE A 622 -6.11 -11.36 21.32
C ILE A 622 -6.64 -9.92 21.27
N GLY A 623 -5.76 -8.92 21.27
CA GLY A 623 -6.18 -7.52 21.23
C GLY A 623 -6.43 -7.03 19.82
N ASP A 624 -7.40 -6.14 19.66
CA ASP A 624 -7.84 -5.55 18.38
C ASP A 624 -6.72 -5.08 17.44
N VAL A 625 -5.58 -4.66 18.01
CA VAL A 625 -4.45 -4.08 17.28
C VAL A 625 -3.52 -5.16 16.69
N CYS A 626 -3.49 -6.35 17.30
CA CYS A 626 -2.71 -7.50 16.87
C CYS A 626 -3.56 -8.68 16.39
N ASP A 627 -4.88 -8.53 16.44
CA ASP A 627 -5.83 -9.45 15.84
C ASP A 627 -5.87 -9.29 14.31
N SER A 628 -6.00 -10.40 13.61
CA SER A 628 -6.19 -10.45 12.17
C SER A 628 -7.65 -10.64 11.74
N ASP A 629 -8.54 -10.87 12.70
CA ASP A 629 -9.98 -11.09 12.57
C ASP A 629 -10.65 -10.54 13.84
N ARG A 630 -10.63 -9.20 13.99
CA ARG A 630 -10.91 -8.50 15.26
C ARG A 630 -12.29 -8.79 15.85
N ASP A 631 -13.26 -9.16 15.02
CA ASP A 631 -14.61 -9.42 15.48
C ASP A 631 -14.97 -10.92 15.53
N GLY A 632 -14.04 -11.80 15.15
CA GLY A 632 -14.16 -13.24 15.31
C GLY A 632 -15.19 -13.87 14.39
N ASP A 633 -15.44 -13.26 13.22
CA ASP A 633 -16.46 -13.69 12.28
C ASP A 633 -15.93 -14.68 11.22
N THR A 634 -14.65 -15.06 11.32
CA THR A 634 -13.89 -15.97 10.43
C THR A 634 -13.40 -15.34 9.12
N ILE A 635 -13.69 -14.06 8.88
CA ILE A 635 -13.22 -13.29 7.74
C ILE A 635 -12.08 -12.38 8.20
N PRO A 636 -10.85 -12.54 7.68
CA PRO A 636 -9.74 -11.69 8.14
C PRO A 636 -9.97 -10.21 7.82
N ASP A 637 -9.64 -9.29 8.73
CA ASP A 637 -9.76 -7.82 8.64
C ASP A 637 -9.43 -7.22 7.26
N THR A 638 -8.46 -7.82 6.57
CA THR A 638 -8.00 -7.36 5.24
C THR A 638 -8.96 -7.66 4.09
N SER A 639 -9.89 -8.57 4.31
CA SER A 639 -10.91 -9.05 3.37
C SER A 639 -12.32 -8.89 3.92
N ASP A 640 -12.43 -8.45 5.17
CA ASP A 640 -13.66 -8.17 5.86
C ASP A 640 -14.13 -6.74 5.54
N ASN A 641 -15.37 -6.61 5.05
CA ASN A 641 -16.01 -5.31 4.83
C ASN A 641 -16.64 -4.73 6.11
N CYS A 642 -16.62 -5.46 7.23
CA CYS A 642 -16.94 -4.98 8.57
C CYS A 642 -15.96 -5.45 9.67
N PRO A 643 -14.68 -5.01 9.68
CA PRO A 643 -13.60 -5.50 10.58
C PRO A 643 -13.75 -5.26 12.10
N ALA A 644 -14.95 -5.00 12.58
CA ALA A 644 -15.26 -4.74 13.99
C ALA A 644 -16.69 -5.19 14.34
N ILE A 645 -17.46 -5.74 13.40
CA ILE A 645 -18.84 -6.18 13.57
C ILE A 645 -19.05 -7.47 12.75
N PRO A 646 -19.31 -8.62 13.40
CA PRO A 646 -19.32 -9.90 12.72
C PRO A 646 -20.34 -9.97 11.58
N ASN A 647 -19.89 -10.34 10.38
CA ASN A 647 -20.71 -10.45 9.18
C ASN A 647 -20.17 -11.49 8.18
N ASN A 648 -20.25 -12.76 8.54
CA ASN A 648 -19.73 -13.88 7.73
C ASN A 648 -20.26 -13.94 6.28
N ASP A 649 -21.39 -13.30 5.98
CA ASP A 649 -21.97 -13.27 4.63
C ASP A 649 -21.35 -12.21 3.72
N GLN A 650 -20.60 -11.25 4.28
CA GLN A 650 -19.93 -10.16 3.58
C GLN A 650 -20.88 -9.44 2.61
N GLY A 651 -22.15 -9.32 3.01
CA GLY A 651 -23.16 -8.56 2.28
C GLY A 651 -22.67 -7.13 2.07
N ASP A 652 -22.86 -6.60 0.87
CA ASP A 652 -22.50 -5.24 0.44
C ASP A 652 -23.51 -4.88 -0.65
N GLN A 653 -24.68 -4.41 -0.20
CA GLN A 653 -25.84 -4.24 -1.07
C GLN A 653 -25.68 -3.09 -2.06
N ASP A 654 -24.97 -2.03 -1.68
CA ASP A 654 -24.76 -0.82 -2.46
C ASP A 654 -23.43 -0.82 -3.26
N GLY A 655 -22.47 -1.67 -2.88
CA GLY A 655 -21.20 -1.91 -3.55
C GLY A 655 -20.11 -0.90 -3.18
N ASP A 656 -20.22 -0.21 -2.04
CA ASP A 656 -19.29 0.83 -1.62
C ASP A 656 -18.02 0.27 -0.92
N GLY A 657 -18.09 -0.98 -0.44
CA GLY A 657 -17.02 -1.71 0.22
C GLY A 657 -17.06 -1.72 1.75
N LEU A 658 -18.07 -1.13 2.38
CA LEU A 658 -18.54 -1.44 3.74
C LEU A 658 -19.58 -2.58 3.66
N GLY A 659 -19.73 -3.36 4.72
CA GLY A 659 -20.68 -4.48 4.74
C GLY A 659 -21.99 -4.16 5.43
N ASP A 660 -23.09 -4.76 4.98
CA ASP A 660 -24.47 -4.52 5.45
C ASP A 660 -24.63 -4.56 7.00
N ALA A 661 -23.71 -5.21 7.73
CA ALA A 661 -23.74 -5.35 9.19
C ALA A 661 -23.10 -4.18 9.97
N CYS A 662 -22.17 -3.46 9.35
CA CYS A 662 -21.50 -2.26 9.89
C CYS A 662 -21.77 -1.01 9.07
N ASP A 663 -22.45 -1.21 7.95
CA ASP A 663 -23.15 -0.21 7.19
C ASP A 663 -24.42 0.15 7.95
N ASP A 664 -24.31 1.13 8.85
CA ASP A 664 -25.47 1.82 9.40
C ASP A 664 -26.05 2.64 8.24
N ASP A 665 -26.93 1.99 7.45
CA ASP A 665 -27.70 2.50 6.29
C ASP A 665 -28.62 3.68 6.59
N SER A 666 -28.26 4.48 7.59
CA SER A 666 -28.79 5.79 7.78
C SER A 666 -28.26 6.80 6.77
N ASP A 667 -27.19 6.60 6.00
CA ASP A 667 -26.81 7.58 4.95
C ASP A 667 -27.54 7.23 3.64
N THR A 668 -28.81 7.65 3.51
CA THR A 668 -29.70 7.26 2.39
C THR A 668 -29.16 7.69 1.01
N ASP A 669 -28.19 8.61 0.93
CA ASP A 669 -27.75 9.21 -0.32
C ASP A 669 -26.22 9.24 -0.58
N ASP A 670 -25.46 8.55 0.27
CA ASP A 670 -24.02 8.29 0.16
C ASP A 670 -23.16 9.57 0.15
N ASP A 671 -23.52 10.60 0.91
CA ASP A 671 -22.80 11.87 0.96
C ASP A 671 -21.72 11.96 2.05
N GLY A 672 -21.71 10.98 2.96
CA GLY A 672 -20.81 10.86 4.09
C GLY A 672 -21.36 11.38 5.42
N HIS A 673 -22.68 11.57 5.54
CA HIS A 673 -23.37 11.93 6.78
C HIS A 673 -24.64 11.07 6.99
N ASP A 674 -24.75 10.42 8.15
CA ASP A 674 -25.94 9.65 8.56
C ASP A 674 -27.23 10.52 8.60
N ASP A 675 -28.39 10.00 8.16
CA ASP A 675 -29.76 10.63 8.11
C ASP A 675 -30.15 11.41 9.39
N GLY A 676 -29.60 11.01 10.53
CA GLY A 676 -29.85 11.64 11.83
C GLY A 676 -29.05 12.93 12.09
N GLU A 677 -27.93 13.09 11.39
CA GLU A 677 -27.02 14.25 11.40
C GLU A 677 -26.98 14.99 10.05
N ASP A 678 -27.54 14.40 9.00
CA ASP A 678 -27.69 14.94 7.66
C ASP A 678 -28.87 15.91 7.53
N ASN A 679 -28.60 17.13 7.03
CA ASN A 679 -29.61 18.14 6.75
C ASN A 679 -30.26 18.01 5.36
N CYS A 680 -29.80 17.09 4.51
CA CYS A 680 -30.50 16.60 3.31
C CYS A 680 -30.50 15.05 3.16
N PRO A 681 -31.23 14.29 4.01
CA PRO A 681 -31.25 12.80 4.10
C PRO A 681 -31.66 11.97 2.86
N ALA A 682 -31.59 12.51 1.66
CA ALA A 682 -32.04 11.88 0.41
C ALA A 682 -31.47 12.57 -0.84
N ILE A 683 -30.73 13.66 -0.67
CA ILE A 683 -30.04 14.40 -1.72
C ILE A 683 -28.61 14.69 -1.25
N PRO A 684 -27.58 14.07 -1.87
CA PRO A 684 -26.24 14.10 -1.33
C PRO A 684 -25.67 15.51 -1.28
N ASN A 685 -25.29 15.99 -0.10
CA ASN A 685 -24.69 17.30 0.14
C ASN A 685 -23.54 17.25 1.17
N PRO A 686 -22.37 16.67 0.82
CA PRO A 686 -21.29 16.32 1.76
C PRO A 686 -20.73 17.48 2.61
N ASP A 687 -21.00 18.73 2.24
CA ASP A 687 -20.58 19.92 2.98
C ASP A 687 -21.59 20.40 4.03
N GLN A 688 -22.77 19.79 4.08
CA GLN A 688 -23.87 20.08 5.00
C GLN A 688 -24.17 21.58 5.06
N ALA A 689 -24.09 22.25 3.89
CA ALA A 689 -24.34 23.67 3.78
C ALA A 689 -25.78 23.99 4.18
N ASP A 690 -25.95 24.94 5.10
CA ASP A 690 -27.23 25.45 5.61
C ASP A 690 -27.07 26.95 5.84
N GLN A 691 -27.36 27.70 4.79
CA GLN A 691 -27.07 29.11 4.70
C GLN A 691 -28.02 29.95 5.57
N ASP A 692 -29.27 29.53 5.75
CA ASP A 692 -30.29 30.25 6.52
C ASP A 692 -30.45 29.75 7.98
N ASN A 693 -29.82 28.61 8.31
CA ASN A 693 -29.77 27.93 9.61
C ASN A 693 -31.14 27.42 10.08
N ASP A 694 -31.95 26.87 9.19
CA ASP A 694 -33.25 26.29 9.50
C ASP A 694 -33.25 24.75 9.71
N ASP A 695 -32.06 24.15 9.68
CA ASP A 695 -31.79 22.71 9.81
C ASP A 695 -32.19 21.88 8.55
N ILE A 696 -32.42 22.51 7.40
CA ILE A 696 -32.54 21.89 6.06
C ILE A 696 -31.34 22.34 5.22
N GLY A 697 -30.66 21.42 4.52
CA GLY A 697 -29.48 21.77 3.72
C GLY A 697 -29.80 22.47 2.41
N ASP A 698 -28.87 23.30 1.92
CA ASP A 698 -29.05 24.18 0.75
C ASP A 698 -29.48 23.40 -0.52
N GLU A 699 -29.05 22.15 -0.69
CA GLU A 699 -29.35 21.29 -1.85
C GLU A 699 -30.78 20.73 -1.83
N CYS A 700 -31.39 20.57 -0.66
CA CYS A 700 -32.75 20.07 -0.47
C CYS A 700 -33.73 21.14 0.03
N ASP A 701 -33.24 22.35 0.34
CA ASP A 701 -34.04 23.50 0.65
C ASP A 701 -34.58 24.17 -0.63
N SER A 702 -35.85 24.54 -0.58
CA SER A 702 -36.52 25.29 -1.63
C SER A 702 -36.25 26.81 -1.59
N ASP A 703 -35.76 27.34 -0.47
CA ASP A 703 -35.48 28.77 -0.21
C ASP A 703 -34.19 28.89 0.63
N ALA A 704 -33.06 28.45 0.06
CA ALA A 704 -31.82 28.14 0.80
C ALA A 704 -31.19 29.33 1.54
N ASP A 705 -31.57 30.57 1.23
CA ASP A 705 -31.09 31.77 1.95
C ASP A 705 -32.15 32.45 2.84
N GLY A 706 -33.36 31.88 2.87
CA GLY A 706 -34.48 32.30 3.71
C GLY A 706 -34.99 33.71 3.45
N ASP A 707 -34.76 34.28 2.26
CA ASP A 707 -35.18 35.64 1.92
C ASP A 707 -36.66 35.73 1.45
N GLY A 708 -37.25 34.58 1.13
CA GLY A 708 -38.64 34.41 0.75
C GLY A 708 -38.90 34.29 -0.75
N PHE A 709 -37.88 34.00 -1.55
CA PHE A 709 -38.00 33.62 -2.97
C PHE A 709 -37.47 32.19 -3.18
N ASP A 710 -38.30 31.31 -3.75
CA ASP A 710 -37.86 29.93 -4.03
C ASP A 710 -36.62 29.95 -4.97
N ASN A 711 -35.64 29.06 -4.76
CA ASN A 711 -34.35 28.98 -5.47
C ASN A 711 -34.46 29.05 -7.01
N THR A 712 -35.59 28.61 -7.59
CA THR A 712 -35.83 28.66 -9.05
C THR A 712 -36.25 30.03 -9.58
N ASP A 713 -36.80 30.88 -8.72
CA ASP A 713 -37.23 32.25 -9.00
C ASP A 713 -36.25 33.29 -8.39
N ASP A 714 -35.28 32.83 -7.59
CA ASP A 714 -34.24 33.64 -6.95
C ASP A 714 -33.01 33.83 -7.87
N ASN A 715 -32.63 35.08 -8.13
CA ASN A 715 -31.41 35.40 -8.89
C ASN A 715 -30.12 35.37 -8.06
N CYS A 716 -30.21 35.14 -6.75
CA CYS A 716 -29.14 34.78 -5.83
C CYS A 716 -29.57 33.68 -4.84
N PRO A 717 -29.74 32.42 -5.29
CA PRO A 717 -30.34 31.35 -4.48
C PRO A 717 -29.67 31.04 -3.13
N LEU A 718 -28.44 31.50 -2.89
CA LEU A 718 -27.68 31.28 -1.65
C LEU A 718 -27.34 32.60 -0.93
N THR A 719 -27.90 33.73 -1.36
CA THR A 719 -27.55 35.06 -0.83
C THR A 719 -28.75 35.98 -0.83
N ALA A 720 -29.36 36.05 0.35
CA ALA A 720 -30.58 36.83 0.59
C ALA A 720 -30.48 38.25 0.02
N ASN A 721 -31.35 38.57 -0.93
CA ASN A 721 -31.28 39.80 -1.68
C ASN A 721 -32.67 40.45 -1.89
N ASP A 722 -32.78 41.41 -2.81
CA ASP A 722 -34.06 42.00 -3.22
C ASP A 722 -34.35 41.84 -4.72
N GLN A 723 -33.73 40.85 -5.34
CA GLN A 723 -33.87 40.48 -6.75
C GLN A 723 -33.44 41.57 -7.74
N THR A 724 -32.52 42.46 -7.32
CA THR A 724 -31.89 43.43 -8.21
C THR A 724 -30.88 42.75 -9.12
N ASP A 725 -30.87 43.11 -10.40
CA ASP A 725 -29.98 42.59 -11.45
C ASP A 725 -29.69 43.78 -12.39
N SER A 726 -28.48 44.34 -12.25
CA SER A 726 -28.07 45.61 -12.83
C SER A 726 -27.63 45.49 -14.30
N ASP A 727 -27.04 44.36 -14.67
CA ASP A 727 -26.51 44.10 -16.02
C ASP A 727 -27.48 43.26 -16.89
N GLY A 728 -28.42 42.56 -16.26
CA GLY A 728 -29.49 41.78 -16.87
C GLY A 728 -29.08 40.37 -17.27
N ASP A 729 -28.02 39.80 -16.70
CA ASP A 729 -27.50 38.49 -17.06
C ASP A 729 -28.26 37.32 -16.38
N GLY A 730 -29.06 37.64 -15.36
CA GLY A 730 -29.86 36.70 -14.59
C GLY A 730 -29.28 36.30 -13.24
N ILE A 731 -28.10 36.82 -12.87
CA ILE A 731 -27.51 36.76 -11.53
C ILE A 731 -27.86 38.09 -10.81
N GLY A 732 -28.17 38.04 -9.51
CA GLY A 732 -28.54 39.23 -8.76
C GLY A 732 -27.34 40.01 -8.25
N ASP A 733 -27.47 41.34 -8.11
CA ASP A 733 -26.41 42.26 -7.66
C ASP A 733 -25.74 41.85 -6.33
N ALA A 734 -26.40 41.02 -5.51
CA ALA A 734 -25.88 40.56 -4.23
C ALA A 734 -24.89 39.39 -4.36
N CYS A 735 -24.94 38.64 -5.45
CA CYS A 735 -24.12 37.46 -5.74
C CYS A 735 -23.46 37.51 -7.13
N ASP A 736 -23.65 38.59 -7.86
CA ASP A 736 -22.98 38.88 -9.12
C ASP A 736 -21.58 39.45 -8.84
N GLU A 737 -20.58 38.83 -9.45
CA GLU A 737 -19.18 39.26 -9.34
C GLU A 737 -18.79 40.26 -10.43
N ASP A 738 -19.63 40.53 -11.43
CA ASP A 738 -19.38 41.43 -12.58
C ASP A 738 -20.62 42.30 -12.83
N LEU A 739 -20.87 43.27 -11.94
CA LEU A 739 -22.12 44.06 -11.86
C LEU A 739 -22.46 44.87 -13.12
N ASP A 740 -21.54 44.97 -14.07
CA ASP A 740 -21.76 45.69 -15.32
C ASP A 740 -21.60 44.84 -16.60
N GLY A 741 -21.21 43.57 -16.44
CA GLY A 741 -21.18 42.56 -17.50
C GLY A 741 -20.10 42.80 -18.55
N ASP A 742 -18.98 43.41 -18.18
CA ASP A 742 -17.88 43.72 -19.08
C ASP A 742 -16.81 42.61 -19.18
N GLY A 743 -16.90 41.63 -18.29
CA GLY A 743 -16.02 40.47 -18.18
C GLY A 743 -14.86 40.64 -17.20
N ILE A 744 -14.90 41.63 -16.30
CA ILE A 744 -13.90 41.87 -15.26
C ILE A 744 -14.61 41.92 -13.90
N ASN A 745 -14.25 41.03 -12.98
CA ASN A 745 -14.89 41.00 -11.66
C ASN A 745 -14.72 42.31 -10.88
N ASP A 746 -15.77 42.75 -10.18
CA ASP A 746 -15.90 43.97 -9.38
C ASP A 746 -14.71 44.28 -8.46
N ASP A 747 -14.10 43.26 -7.86
CA ASP A 747 -13.00 43.40 -6.91
C ASP A 747 -11.64 43.70 -7.58
N VAL A 748 -11.57 43.51 -8.90
CA VAL A 748 -10.44 43.90 -9.76
C VAL A 748 -10.82 44.92 -10.83
N ASP A 749 -12.11 45.19 -11.01
CA ASP A 749 -12.64 46.19 -11.92
C ASP A 749 -12.42 47.61 -11.37
N ASN A 750 -11.74 48.45 -12.14
CA ASN A 750 -11.55 49.86 -11.81
C ASN A 750 -12.77 50.74 -12.16
N CYS A 751 -13.80 50.18 -12.79
CA CYS A 751 -15.13 50.76 -12.97
C CYS A 751 -16.29 49.76 -12.77
N PRO A 752 -16.53 49.24 -11.54
CA PRO A 752 -17.49 48.16 -11.22
C PRO A 752 -18.98 48.36 -11.54
N MET A 753 -19.36 49.44 -12.21
CA MET A 753 -20.75 49.74 -12.59
C MET A 753 -20.85 50.30 -14.02
N ASN A 754 -19.73 50.44 -14.72
CA ASN A 754 -19.59 51.10 -16.01
C ASN A 754 -18.63 50.32 -16.92
N PRO A 755 -19.14 49.58 -17.92
CA PRO A 755 -18.35 48.61 -18.66
C PRO A 755 -17.12 49.23 -19.34
N ASN A 756 -15.95 48.78 -18.93
CA ASN A 756 -14.64 49.10 -19.49
C ASN A 756 -13.70 47.87 -19.52
N PRO A 757 -13.92 46.89 -20.43
CA PRO A 757 -13.13 45.65 -20.46
C PRO A 757 -11.63 45.83 -20.71
N GLY A 758 -11.22 47.05 -21.12
CA GLY A 758 -9.83 47.44 -21.30
C GLY A 758 -9.13 47.92 -20.03
N GLN A 759 -9.87 48.14 -18.94
CA GLN A 759 -9.40 48.58 -17.63
C GLN A 759 -8.44 49.77 -17.73
N GLU A 760 -8.66 50.66 -18.71
CA GLU A 760 -7.80 51.82 -18.92
C GLU A 760 -7.90 52.76 -17.71
N ASP A 761 -6.76 53.06 -17.09
CA ASP A 761 -6.61 53.94 -15.93
C ASP A 761 -5.40 54.84 -16.20
N GLY A 762 -5.69 56.02 -16.75
CA GLY A 762 -4.72 56.95 -17.31
C GLY A 762 -3.76 57.53 -16.27
N ASP A 763 -4.24 57.78 -15.05
CA ASP A 763 -3.49 58.39 -13.95
C ASP A 763 -3.05 57.40 -12.86
N ASN A 764 -3.54 56.16 -12.92
CA ASN A 764 -3.27 55.07 -11.99
C ASN A 764 -3.77 55.33 -10.56
N ASP A 765 -4.87 56.08 -10.41
CA ASP A 765 -5.49 56.34 -9.12
C ASP A 765 -6.40 55.19 -8.62
N GLY A 766 -6.73 54.26 -9.52
CA GLY A 766 -7.54 53.07 -9.28
C GLY A 766 -8.99 53.20 -9.73
N ALA A 767 -9.42 54.34 -10.28
CA ALA A 767 -10.65 54.47 -11.05
C ALA A 767 -10.33 54.39 -12.55
N GLY A 768 -11.12 53.64 -13.32
CA GLY A 768 -10.93 53.58 -14.77
C GLY A 768 -11.37 54.86 -15.47
N ASP A 769 -10.75 55.17 -16.61
CA ASP A 769 -10.97 56.36 -17.46
C ASP A 769 -12.43 56.67 -17.80
N VAL A 770 -13.30 55.65 -17.72
CA VAL A 770 -14.73 55.69 -18.07
C VAL A 770 -15.60 56.12 -16.88
N CYS A 771 -15.19 55.81 -15.65
CA CYS A 771 -15.89 56.17 -14.42
C CYS A 771 -15.16 57.25 -13.60
N ASP A 772 -13.96 57.62 -14.00
CA ASP A 772 -13.23 58.75 -13.46
C ASP A 772 -13.75 60.09 -13.99
N ASN A 773 -13.90 61.06 -13.10
CA ASN A 773 -14.32 62.42 -13.42
C ASN A 773 -13.14 63.38 -13.64
N ASP A 774 -11.91 62.98 -13.34
CA ASP A 774 -10.66 63.75 -13.51
C ASP A 774 -9.60 62.79 -14.08
N ARG A 775 -9.76 62.37 -15.35
CA ARG A 775 -9.05 61.22 -15.99
C ARG A 775 -7.51 61.27 -15.88
N ASP A 776 -6.95 62.43 -15.59
CA ASP A 776 -5.52 62.63 -15.53
C ASP A 776 -5.00 63.15 -14.17
N ASP A 777 -5.85 63.11 -13.13
CA ASP A 777 -5.62 63.51 -11.74
C ASP A 777 -4.82 64.82 -11.61
N ASP A 778 -5.15 65.80 -12.45
CA ASP A 778 -4.49 67.10 -12.47
C ASP A 778 -5.16 68.12 -11.53
N GLY A 779 -6.34 67.74 -11.02
CA GLY A 779 -7.17 68.49 -10.08
C GLY A 779 -8.30 69.29 -10.73
N PHE A 780 -8.66 68.99 -11.98
CA PHE A 780 -9.77 69.58 -12.70
C PHE A 780 -10.63 68.51 -13.37
N ASP A 781 -11.92 68.43 -13.00
CA ASP A 781 -12.84 67.50 -13.67
C ASP A 781 -12.82 67.68 -15.21
N ASP A 782 -12.91 66.58 -15.97
CA ASP A 782 -12.85 66.51 -17.46
C ASP A 782 -13.67 67.60 -18.18
N ASP A 783 -14.82 67.99 -17.61
CA ASP A 783 -15.74 69.01 -18.15
C ASP A 783 -15.19 70.45 -18.07
N PHE A 784 -14.18 70.68 -17.23
CA PHE A 784 -13.54 71.96 -16.95
C PHE A 784 -12.05 71.98 -17.26
N ASP A 785 -11.48 70.82 -17.54
CA ASP A 785 -10.11 70.63 -17.99
C ASP A 785 -9.95 70.99 -19.47
N ASN A 786 -8.96 71.83 -19.79
CA ASN A 786 -8.59 72.14 -21.17
C ASN A 786 -7.63 71.14 -21.81
N CYS A 787 -7.16 70.13 -21.07
CA CYS A 787 -6.54 68.89 -21.56
C CYS A 787 -7.02 67.63 -20.80
N PRO A 788 -8.29 67.16 -20.99
CA PRO A 788 -8.96 66.07 -20.23
C PRO A 788 -8.35 64.66 -20.24
N SER A 789 -7.08 64.52 -20.59
CA SER A 789 -6.37 63.25 -20.72
C SER A 789 -4.84 63.46 -20.64
N ILE A 790 -4.36 64.67 -20.36
CA ILE A 790 -2.95 65.00 -20.22
C ILE A 790 -2.80 65.97 -19.04
N PRO A 791 -2.27 65.51 -17.88
CA PRO A 791 -2.35 66.26 -16.66
C PRO A 791 -1.70 67.63 -16.80
N ASN A 792 -2.49 68.69 -16.72
CA ASN A 792 -1.99 70.04 -16.86
C ASN A 792 -2.52 70.97 -15.73
N PRO A 793 -2.15 70.75 -14.44
CA PRO A 793 -2.78 71.36 -13.26
C PRO A 793 -2.80 72.90 -13.20
N ASN A 794 -2.11 73.55 -14.13
CA ASN A 794 -2.08 75.01 -14.28
C ASN A 794 -3.09 75.54 -15.31
N GLN A 795 -3.76 74.66 -16.06
CA GLN A 795 -4.76 74.94 -17.09
C GLN A 795 -4.28 76.04 -18.05
N THR A 796 -2.99 75.98 -18.38
CA THR A 796 -2.32 76.98 -19.21
C THR A 796 -2.79 76.84 -20.64
N ASP A 797 -3.21 77.95 -21.24
CA ASP A 797 -3.70 78.07 -22.62
C ASP A 797 -3.09 79.37 -23.17
N THR A 798 -1.98 79.21 -23.87
CA THR A 798 -1.07 80.29 -24.27
C THR A 798 -1.68 81.17 -25.37
N ASP A 799 -2.46 80.59 -26.28
CA ASP A 799 -3.07 81.30 -27.40
C ASP A 799 -4.55 81.68 -27.16
N GLY A 800 -5.19 81.06 -26.17
CA GLY A 800 -6.53 81.35 -25.68
C GLY A 800 -7.65 80.67 -26.47
N ASP A 801 -7.37 79.58 -27.20
CA ASP A 801 -8.34 78.91 -28.07
C ASP A 801 -9.21 77.86 -27.34
N GLY A 802 -8.83 77.49 -26.12
CA GLY A 802 -9.54 76.55 -25.26
C GLY A 802 -8.94 75.14 -25.20
N ALA A 803 -7.89 74.83 -25.97
CA ALA A 803 -7.02 73.68 -25.72
C ALA A 803 -5.88 74.10 -24.77
N GLY A 804 -5.54 73.26 -23.80
CA GLY A 804 -4.41 73.53 -22.92
C GLY A 804 -3.08 73.29 -23.64
N ASP A 805 -2.03 73.98 -23.20
CA ASP A 805 -0.70 73.96 -23.81
C ASP A 805 -0.12 72.55 -24.01
N LEU A 806 -0.53 71.57 -23.18
CA LEU A 806 -0.03 70.19 -23.24
C LEU A 806 -0.71 69.33 -24.30
N CYS A 807 -1.92 69.68 -24.73
CA CYS A 807 -2.72 68.97 -25.71
C CYS A 807 -3.03 69.80 -26.96
N ASP A 808 -2.60 71.07 -26.98
CA ASP A 808 -2.68 71.95 -28.13
C ASP A 808 -1.61 71.60 -29.18
N THR A 809 -2.04 71.64 -30.44
CA THR A 809 -1.22 71.32 -31.62
C THR A 809 -0.56 72.55 -32.26
N ASP A 810 -0.94 73.77 -31.88
CA ASP A 810 -0.38 75.06 -32.35
C ASP A 810 -0.30 76.05 -31.18
N LEU A 811 0.65 75.79 -30.29
CA LEU A 811 0.74 76.33 -28.93
C LEU A 811 0.89 77.86 -28.84
N ASP A 812 1.26 78.55 -29.93
CA ASP A 812 1.32 80.02 -29.95
C ASP A 812 0.35 80.69 -30.94
N GLY A 813 -0.51 79.88 -31.57
CA GLY A 813 -1.60 80.29 -32.46
C GLY A 813 -1.14 81.04 -33.70
N ASP A 814 0.10 80.84 -34.16
CA ASP A 814 0.64 81.53 -35.33
C ASP A 814 0.31 80.86 -36.67
N GLY A 815 -0.25 79.65 -36.61
CA GLY A 815 -0.70 78.85 -37.75
C GLY A 815 0.33 77.84 -38.25
N VAL A 816 1.32 77.49 -37.44
CA VAL A 816 2.31 76.44 -37.70
C VAL A 816 2.23 75.41 -36.57
N GLU A 817 1.84 74.18 -36.90
CA GLU A 817 1.76 73.09 -35.91
C GLU A 817 3.10 72.89 -35.18
N ASN A 818 3.07 72.60 -33.87
CA ASN A 818 4.22 72.54 -32.96
C ASN A 818 5.42 71.75 -33.51
N ASP A 819 5.16 70.63 -34.19
CA ASP A 819 6.21 69.76 -34.76
C ASP A 819 6.91 70.35 -35.99
N LEU A 820 6.28 71.35 -36.63
CA LEU A 820 6.78 72.09 -37.79
C LEU A 820 7.22 73.50 -37.41
N ASP A 821 7.01 73.90 -36.16
CA ASP A 821 7.35 75.19 -35.60
C ASP A 821 8.74 75.15 -34.96
N ASN A 822 9.65 75.98 -35.45
CA ASN A 822 10.98 76.13 -34.89
C ASN A 822 10.98 77.06 -33.66
N CYS A 823 9.88 77.74 -33.35
CA CYS A 823 9.59 78.35 -32.06
C CYS A 823 8.15 78.10 -31.56
N PRO A 824 7.83 76.85 -31.14
CA PRO A 824 6.48 76.44 -30.75
C PRO A 824 5.81 77.22 -29.61
N GLN A 825 6.51 78.14 -28.96
CA GLN A 825 5.99 78.93 -27.83
C GLN A 825 6.09 80.44 -28.08
N ALA A 826 6.52 80.85 -29.27
CA ALA A 826 6.86 82.23 -29.56
C ALA A 826 6.59 82.57 -31.02
N SER A 827 5.36 83.05 -31.25
CA SER A 827 4.81 83.32 -32.58
C SER A 827 5.84 83.91 -33.53
N ASN A 828 6.23 83.08 -34.49
CA ASN A 828 7.13 83.39 -35.56
C ASN A 828 6.66 82.73 -36.87
N PRO A 829 5.51 83.12 -37.45
CA PRO A 829 4.83 82.34 -38.51
C PRO A 829 5.59 82.30 -39.86
N ASN A 830 6.76 82.93 -39.93
CA ASN A 830 7.69 82.85 -41.06
C ASN A 830 8.85 81.87 -40.84
N GLN A 831 8.95 81.24 -39.66
CA GLN A 831 9.91 80.18 -39.32
C GLN A 831 11.37 80.60 -39.60
N GLU A 832 11.72 81.84 -39.25
CA GLU A 832 13.08 82.37 -39.47
C GLU A 832 14.08 81.73 -38.50
N ASP A 833 15.06 81.00 -39.04
CA ASP A 833 16.18 80.38 -38.32
C ASP A 833 17.49 80.83 -39.01
N SER A 834 18.17 81.80 -38.39
CA SER A 834 19.32 82.47 -38.99
C SER A 834 20.59 81.63 -38.98
N ASP A 835 20.80 80.78 -37.98
CA ASP A 835 22.01 79.97 -37.84
C ASP A 835 21.83 78.48 -38.17
N HIS A 836 20.60 78.10 -38.52
CA HIS A 836 20.19 76.81 -39.10
C HIS A 836 20.41 75.64 -38.15
N ASP A 837 20.29 75.87 -36.84
CA ASP A 837 20.42 74.82 -35.83
C ASP A 837 19.09 74.10 -35.53
N GLY A 838 18.00 74.56 -36.14
CA GLY A 838 16.66 73.99 -36.00
C GLY A 838 15.81 74.65 -34.92
N ILE A 839 16.35 75.62 -34.17
CA ILE A 839 15.60 76.45 -33.23
C ILE A 839 15.44 77.84 -33.87
N GLY A 840 14.22 78.35 -33.92
CA GLY A 840 13.93 79.63 -34.54
C GLY A 840 14.57 80.78 -33.78
N ASP A 841 14.85 81.87 -34.50
CA ASP A 841 15.50 83.06 -33.96
C ASP A 841 14.75 83.66 -32.75
N ALA A 842 13.44 83.34 -32.60
CA ALA A 842 12.59 83.84 -31.54
C ALA A 842 12.76 83.13 -30.18
N CYS A 843 13.34 81.93 -30.13
CA CYS A 843 13.30 81.05 -28.95
C CYS A 843 14.61 80.31 -28.60
N ASP A 844 15.70 80.51 -29.35
CA ASP A 844 16.99 79.87 -29.04
C ASP A 844 17.64 80.37 -27.72
N GLN A 845 17.71 79.47 -26.72
CA GLN A 845 18.36 79.61 -25.39
C GLN A 845 18.89 78.24 -24.86
N GLN A 846 20.00 77.69 -25.37
CA GLN A 846 20.66 76.46 -24.84
C GLN A 846 20.89 76.42 -23.29
N SER A 847 20.39 75.39 -22.53
CA SER A 847 21.09 74.55 -21.47
C SER A 847 20.22 73.86 -20.35
N GLY A 848 20.40 72.54 -20.06
CA GLY A 848 20.28 71.97 -18.67
C GLY A 848 19.77 70.52 -18.41
N LEU A 849 20.64 69.60 -17.96
CA LEU A 849 20.35 68.37 -17.16
C LEU A 849 21.60 68.05 -16.28
N THR A 850 21.46 67.80 -14.96
CA THR A 850 22.60 67.52 -14.03
C THR A 850 22.26 66.60 -12.84
N CYS A 851 23.24 65.79 -12.40
CA CYS A 851 23.23 65.02 -11.14
C CYS A 851 23.38 65.92 -9.89
N ALA A 852 22.26 66.35 -9.31
CA ALA A 852 22.25 67.23 -8.15
C ALA A 852 21.54 66.61 -6.93
N ALA A 853 22.16 65.61 -6.29
CA ALA A 853 21.82 65.22 -4.92
C ALA A 853 23.03 65.03 -4.00
N PHE A 854 24.25 64.97 -4.54
CA PHE A 854 25.48 65.20 -3.77
C PHE A 854 26.49 65.93 -4.66
N GLU A 855 26.71 67.21 -4.35
CA GLU A 855 27.84 68.04 -4.80
C GLU A 855 28.37 67.72 -6.21
N ASP A 856 27.72 68.19 -7.28
CA ASP A 856 28.18 68.27 -8.69
C ASP A 856 29.04 67.09 -9.23
N LEU A 857 28.62 65.84 -8.99
CA LEU A 857 29.22 64.66 -9.63
C LEU A 857 28.72 64.51 -11.07
N GLU A 858 29.61 64.46 -12.05
CA GLU A 858 29.23 64.31 -13.46
C GLU A 858 29.15 62.81 -13.83
N ILE A 859 28.11 62.44 -14.59
CA ILE A 859 28.00 61.10 -15.17
C ILE A 859 29.13 60.92 -16.17
N VAL A 860 29.85 59.81 -16.05
CA VAL A 860 30.81 59.41 -17.07
C VAL A 860 30.05 58.64 -18.14
N ASN A 861 29.94 59.20 -19.34
CA ASN A 861 29.26 58.58 -20.46
C ASN A 861 30.26 58.10 -21.54
N GLY A 862 29.76 57.37 -22.52
CA GLY A 862 30.56 56.79 -23.61
C GLY A 862 31.17 57.80 -24.59
N VAL A 863 30.89 59.10 -24.46
CA VAL A 863 31.52 60.16 -25.27
C VAL A 863 32.88 60.55 -24.68
N ASP A 864 33.00 60.55 -23.35
CA ASP A 864 34.19 61.03 -22.62
C ASP A 864 35.13 59.91 -22.13
N ALA A 865 34.70 58.64 -22.22
CA ALA A 865 35.48 57.48 -21.78
C ALA A 865 35.09 56.19 -22.52
N GLU A 866 35.97 55.19 -22.45
CA GLU A 866 35.76 53.83 -22.96
C GLU A 866 35.76 52.80 -21.82
N LEU A 867 34.89 51.79 -21.90
CA LEU A 867 34.82 50.69 -20.93
C LEU A 867 35.71 49.52 -21.35
N THR A 868 36.41 48.98 -20.38
CA THR A 868 37.11 47.70 -20.47
C THR A 868 36.79 46.86 -19.24
N TYR A 869 36.77 45.54 -19.36
CA TYR A 869 36.54 44.64 -18.24
C TYR A 869 37.53 43.48 -18.28
N GLY A 870 37.68 42.77 -17.16
CA GLY A 870 38.59 41.63 -17.12
C GLY A 870 38.41 40.72 -15.92
N ILE A 871 38.86 39.48 -16.11
CA ILE A 871 38.88 38.43 -15.10
C ILE A 871 40.34 38.10 -14.80
N ALA A 872 40.73 38.10 -13.53
CA ALA A 872 42.07 37.73 -13.09
C ALA A 872 42.15 36.23 -12.78
N TYR A 873 42.96 35.48 -13.55
CA TYR A 873 43.11 34.03 -13.44
C TYR A 873 44.15 33.59 -12.38
N PRO A 874 43.98 32.40 -11.76
CA PRO A 874 42.87 31.46 -11.97
C PRO A 874 41.59 31.93 -11.26
N CYS A 875 40.45 31.96 -11.97
CA CYS A 875 39.13 32.19 -11.41
C CYS A 875 38.08 31.35 -12.15
N ASP A 876 37.99 30.07 -11.80
CA ASP A 876 36.98 29.18 -12.38
C ASP A 876 35.60 29.57 -11.84
N GLY A 877 34.75 30.10 -12.74
CA GLY A 877 33.39 30.56 -12.47
C GLY A 877 33.21 32.07 -12.21
N CYS A 878 34.22 32.90 -12.52
CA CYS A 878 34.04 34.36 -12.60
C CYS A 878 33.28 34.76 -13.89
N THR A 879 32.27 35.65 -13.82
CA THR A 879 31.54 36.17 -14.99
C THR A 879 31.33 37.70 -14.92
N ILE A 880 31.17 38.34 -16.09
CA ILE A 880 30.76 39.75 -16.21
C ILE A 880 29.80 39.86 -17.41
N THR A 881 28.63 40.49 -17.23
CA THR A 881 27.62 40.67 -18.29
C THR A 881 27.17 42.13 -18.43
N ALA A 882 26.72 42.49 -19.64
CA ALA A 882 26.10 43.77 -19.99
C ALA A 882 26.88 45.05 -19.58
N VAL A 883 28.21 45.03 -19.74
CA VAL A 883 29.12 46.10 -19.27
C VAL A 883 28.79 47.48 -19.83
N GLU A 884 28.29 47.55 -21.07
CA GLU A 884 27.91 48.79 -21.74
C GLU A 884 26.84 49.62 -21.01
N ARG A 885 26.05 48.99 -20.14
CA ARG A 885 24.98 49.65 -19.38
C ARG A 885 25.51 50.67 -18.38
N VAL A 886 26.77 50.54 -17.94
CA VAL A 886 27.41 51.50 -17.01
C VAL A 886 27.46 52.94 -17.55
N PHE A 887 27.30 53.15 -18.86
CA PHE A 887 27.35 54.47 -19.50
C PHE A 887 26.02 54.97 -20.09
N ASN A 888 24.94 54.18 -20.03
CA ASN A 888 23.69 54.54 -20.69
C ASN A 888 22.86 55.57 -19.90
N GLY A 889 23.20 55.80 -18.62
CA GLY A 889 22.51 56.75 -17.74
C GLY A 889 21.11 56.32 -17.33
N VAL A 890 20.73 55.06 -17.59
CA VAL A 890 19.47 54.44 -17.23
C VAL A 890 19.64 53.69 -15.91
N LEU A 891 18.72 53.90 -14.97
CA LEU A 891 18.82 53.35 -13.61
C LEU A 891 18.01 52.07 -13.40
N SER A 892 17.29 51.60 -14.43
CA SER A 892 16.51 50.36 -14.41
C SER A 892 17.28 49.15 -14.95
N ASP A 893 18.49 49.34 -15.49
CA ASP A 893 19.34 48.26 -15.98
C ASP A 893 20.81 48.41 -15.51
N ALA A 894 21.47 47.27 -15.30
CA ALA A 894 22.84 47.24 -14.75
C ALA A 894 23.75 46.25 -15.48
N ALA A 895 25.06 46.49 -15.33
CA ALA A 895 26.09 45.51 -15.62
C ALA A 895 26.34 44.63 -14.39
N ARG A 896 26.45 43.31 -14.57
CA ARG A 896 26.57 42.37 -13.45
C ARG A 896 27.95 41.71 -13.40
N MET A 897 28.52 41.61 -12.21
CA MET A 897 29.81 40.96 -11.93
C MET A 897 29.66 39.82 -10.93
N GLU A 898 30.19 38.63 -11.21
CA GLU A 898 30.09 37.46 -10.31
C GLU A 898 31.42 36.75 -10.09
N VAL A 899 31.64 36.27 -8.87
CA VAL A 899 32.77 35.43 -8.45
C VAL A 899 32.27 34.31 -7.54
N VAL A 900 32.33 33.05 -7.99
CA VAL A 900 31.94 31.88 -7.19
C VAL A 900 32.93 31.57 -6.06
N SER A 901 32.42 30.93 -5.01
CA SER A 901 33.15 30.57 -3.81
C SER A 901 34.40 29.73 -4.10
N GLY A 902 35.50 30.03 -3.40
CA GLY A 902 36.75 29.25 -3.51
C GLY A 902 37.58 29.49 -4.78
N ALA A 903 37.12 30.29 -5.75
CA ALA A 903 37.78 30.45 -7.05
C ALA A 903 39.13 31.18 -7.05
N GLY A 904 39.59 31.74 -5.93
CA GLY A 904 40.93 32.34 -5.80
C GLY A 904 41.23 33.58 -6.66
N GLY A 905 40.25 34.13 -7.38
CA GLY A 905 40.42 35.25 -8.32
C GLY A 905 39.43 36.41 -8.18
N SER A 906 39.42 37.32 -9.15
CA SER A 906 38.63 38.56 -9.11
C SER A 906 38.15 39.01 -10.50
N THR A 907 36.99 39.64 -10.58
CA THR A 907 36.48 40.34 -11.77
C THR A 907 36.61 41.86 -11.61
N HIS A 908 36.69 42.61 -12.71
CA HIS A 908 36.66 44.08 -12.66
C HIS A 908 36.07 44.73 -13.91
N ILE A 909 35.43 45.88 -13.70
CA ILE A 909 35.02 46.84 -14.73
C ILE A 909 35.90 48.08 -14.59
N GLN A 910 36.43 48.57 -15.70
CA GLN A 910 37.33 49.72 -15.76
C GLN A 910 36.86 50.73 -16.80
N ILE A 911 36.81 51.99 -16.37
CA ILE A 911 36.53 53.17 -17.17
C ILE A 911 37.84 53.81 -17.56
N ASN A 912 38.05 54.04 -18.85
CA ASN A 912 39.23 54.67 -19.42
C ASN A 912 38.84 56.02 -20.00
N HIS A 913 39.08 57.09 -19.26
CA HIS A 913 38.83 58.45 -19.74
C HIS A 913 39.76 58.80 -20.89
N HIS A 914 39.21 59.45 -21.92
CA HIS A 914 40.00 59.92 -23.06
C HIS A 914 41.02 61.02 -22.66
N ALA A 915 40.76 61.72 -21.56
CA ALA A 915 41.62 62.75 -21.00
C ALA A 915 42.09 62.40 -19.57
N ILE A 916 43.31 62.83 -19.22
CA ILE A 916 43.85 62.72 -17.85
C ILE A 916 43.10 63.68 -16.92
N LYS A 917 42.58 63.14 -15.82
CA LYS A 917 41.94 63.87 -14.73
C LYS A 917 43.03 64.26 -13.72
N GLU A 918 43.36 65.55 -13.66
CA GLU A 918 44.47 66.08 -12.85
C GLU A 918 44.01 66.55 -11.46
N GLY A 919 44.74 66.15 -10.41
CA GLY A 919 44.50 66.57 -9.04
C GLY A 919 43.39 65.78 -8.32
N ARG A 920 42.86 66.36 -7.25
CA ARG A 920 41.92 65.67 -6.35
C ARG A 920 40.57 65.47 -7.00
N HIS A 921 40.08 64.24 -7.01
CA HIS A 921 38.79 63.86 -7.54
C HIS A 921 38.05 62.89 -6.61
N VAL A 922 36.73 62.92 -6.69
CA VAL A 922 35.86 61.86 -6.15
C VAL A 922 35.34 61.08 -7.34
N VAL A 923 35.47 59.76 -7.28
CA VAL A 923 34.97 58.82 -8.27
C VAL A 923 34.01 57.86 -7.57
N GLY A 924 32.94 57.47 -8.25
CA GLY A 924 31.97 56.57 -7.65
C GLY A 924 31.20 55.73 -8.64
N PHE A 925 30.64 54.65 -8.12
CA PHE A 925 29.77 53.74 -8.85
C PHE A 925 28.48 53.57 -8.09
N LEU A 926 27.35 53.66 -8.81
CA LEU A 926 26.05 53.30 -8.27
C LEU A 926 25.88 51.79 -8.43
N VAL A 927 25.69 51.09 -7.31
CA VAL A 927 25.68 49.63 -7.28
C VAL A 927 24.53 49.07 -6.45
N GLU A 928 24.21 47.81 -6.69
CA GLU A 928 23.29 47.00 -5.90
C GLU A 928 23.83 45.59 -5.66
N HIS A 929 23.49 45.02 -4.51
CA HIS A 929 23.81 43.64 -4.16
C HIS A 929 22.52 42.81 -4.17
N THR A 930 22.60 41.53 -4.52
CA THR A 930 21.42 40.64 -4.62
C THR A 930 20.72 40.38 -3.29
N THR A 931 21.36 40.72 -2.16
CA THR A 931 20.71 40.74 -0.83
C THR A 931 20.64 42.17 -0.28
N PRO A 932 19.55 42.54 0.43
CA PRO A 932 19.27 43.94 0.79
C PRO A 932 20.24 44.55 1.82
N LEU A 933 21.09 43.75 2.47
CA LEU A 933 22.10 44.19 3.42
C LEU A 933 23.51 43.86 2.91
N ILE A 934 24.23 44.88 2.43
CA ILE A 934 25.66 44.77 2.17
C ILE A 934 26.40 44.79 3.51
N ASP A 935 26.73 43.61 4.05
CA ASP A 935 27.51 43.47 5.28
C ASP A 935 28.99 43.88 5.09
N ILE A 936 29.65 44.29 6.17
CA ILE A 936 31.03 44.77 6.19
C ILE A 936 32.04 43.76 5.64
N ILE A 937 31.73 42.46 5.72
CA ILE A 937 32.53 41.38 5.14
C ILE A 937 32.48 41.45 3.61
N TYR A 938 31.31 41.74 3.03
CA TYR A 938 31.13 41.91 1.59
C TYR A 938 31.78 43.19 1.06
N LEU A 939 31.71 44.31 1.79
CA LEU A 939 32.41 45.53 1.37
C LEU A 939 33.93 45.37 1.24
N ASN A 940 34.53 44.43 1.99
CA ASN A 940 35.96 44.16 1.89
C ASN A 940 36.35 43.41 0.60
N THR A 941 35.38 42.89 -0.16
CA THR A 941 35.63 42.18 -1.42
C THR A 941 35.58 43.11 -2.64
N ILE A 942 34.99 44.30 -2.47
CA ILE A 942 34.90 45.33 -3.51
C ILE A 942 36.08 46.30 -3.36
N ASN A 943 36.74 46.66 -4.46
CA ASN A 943 37.82 47.65 -4.44
C ASN A 943 37.69 48.65 -5.60
N ILE A 944 37.82 49.95 -5.30
CA ILE A 944 37.91 51.02 -6.31
C ILE A 944 39.35 51.52 -6.35
N SER A 945 39.95 51.44 -7.54
CA SER A 945 41.35 51.78 -7.79
C SER A 945 41.47 52.71 -8.99
N THR A 946 42.46 53.61 -8.96
CA THR A 946 42.73 54.54 -10.06
C THR A 946 44.10 54.30 -10.67
N TYR A 947 44.20 54.49 -11.99
CA TYR A 947 45.44 54.32 -12.75
C TYR A 947 45.68 55.50 -13.68
N LEU A 948 46.94 55.80 -13.91
CA LEU A 948 47.41 56.72 -14.93
C LEU A 948 48.21 55.92 -15.96
N ASP A 949 47.69 55.84 -17.18
CA ASP A 949 48.26 55.08 -18.29
C ASP A 949 48.62 53.63 -17.90
N GLY A 950 47.71 52.97 -17.19
CA GLY A 950 47.87 51.60 -16.70
C GLY A 950 48.74 51.43 -15.46
N THR A 951 49.32 52.50 -14.90
CA THR A 951 50.09 52.46 -13.66
C THR A 951 49.19 52.81 -12.47
N PRO A 952 49.08 51.99 -11.41
CA PRO A 952 48.25 52.30 -10.26
C PRO A 952 48.72 53.60 -9.59
N THR A 953 47.81 54.57 -9.44
CA THR A 953 48.09 55.86 -8.80
C THR A 953 47.45 55.98 -7.42
N GLY A 954 46.54 55.07 -7.05
CA GLY A 954 46.01 54.95 -5.69
C GLY A 954 45.04 53.79 -5.55
N GLU A 955 45.07 53.12 -4.39
CA GLU A 955 44.07 52.16 -3.95
C GLU A 955 43.33 52.73 -2.74
N SER A 956 42.00 52.65 -2.74
CA SER A 956 41.17 53.11 -1.62
C SER A 956 41.03 51.99 -0.57
N THR A 957 42.07 51.74 0.23
CA THR A 957 42.06 50.68 1.26
C THR A 957 41.51 51.10 2.63
N SER A 958 40.79 52.22 2.76
CA SER A 958 40.05 52.52 4.00
C SER A 958 39.01 53.64 3.83
N GLY A 959 37.72 53.28 3.94
CA GLY A 959 36.63 54.24 4.15
C GLY A 959 35.74 54.50 2.94
N TYR A 960 35.03 53.49 2.44
CA TYR A 960 33.87 53.72 1.57
C TYR A 960 32.85 54.59 2.30
N GLN A 961 32.45 55.70 1.69
CA GLN A 961 31.20 56.36 2.08
C GLN A 961 30.08 55.67 1.32
N LEU A 962 29.33 54.82 2.02
CA LEU A 962 28.02 54.36 1.56
C LEU A 962 27.03 55.49 1.77
N ALA A 963 26.70 56.20 0.69
CA ALA A 963 25.63 57.19 0.72
C ALA A 963 24.33 56.51 0.27
N PRO A 964 23.23 56.58 1.04
CA PRO A 964 21.92 56.17 0.56
C PRO A 964 21.56 57.06 -0.64
N PHE A 965 21.33 56.43 -1.80
CA PHE A 965 21.01 57.12 -3.03
C PHE A 965 19.51 56.97 -3.30
N LYS A 966 18.74 58.03 -3.01
CA LYS A 966 17.29 58.06 -3.26
C LYS A 966 17.02 58.74 -4.60
N VAL A 967 16.62 57.94 -5.58
CA VAL A 967 15.86 58.37 -6.76
C VAL A 967 14.44 57.87 -6.53
N ASN A 968 13.42 58.66 -6.86
CA ASN A 968 12.01 58.29 -6.64
C ASN A 968 11.76 56.87 -7.18
N GLY A 969 11.29 55.95 -6.32
CA GLY A 969 10.86 54.60 -6.69
C GLY A 969 11.82 53.43 -6.38
N ALA A 970 13.13 53.62 -6.25
CA ALA A 970 14.06 52.49 -6.06
C ALA A 970 14.48 52.28 -4.59
N ARG A 971 14.24 51.09 -4.00
CA ARG A 971 14.43 50.86 -2.56
C ARG A 971 15.87 50.49 -2.12
N ASN A 972 16.78 50.06 -3.00
CA ASN A 972 18.03 49.39 -2.55
C ASN A 972 19.38 49.81 -3.18
N HIS A 973 19.45 50.76 -4.12
CA HIS A 973 20.73 51.25 -4.67
C HIS A 973 21.67 51.88 -3.61
N ARG A 974 22.99 51.73 -3.80
CA ARG A 974 24.05 52.32 -2.95
C ARG A 974 25.13 52.97 -3.80
N LEU A 975 25.52 54.19 -3.44
CA LEU A 975 26.64 54.87 -4.11
C LEU A 975 27.94 54.56 -3.37
N LEU A 976 28.87 53.89 -4.05
CA LEU A 976 30.22 53.63 -3.54
C LEU A 976 31.16 54.74 -4.02
N LEU A 977 31.69 55.53 -3.09
CA LEU A 977 32.58 56.66 -3.39
C LEU A 977 34.02 56.39 -2.93
N ALA A 978 34.99 56.78 -3.76
CA ALA A 978 36.41 56.81 -3.46
C ALA A 978 37.00 58.19 -3.82
N THR A 979 37.82 58.75 -2.94
CA THR A 979 38.53 60.00 -3.21
C THR A 979 39.98 59.71 -3.60
N THR A 980 40.41 60.18 -4.76
CA THR A 980 41.81 60.15 -5.19
C THR A 980 42.41 61.56 -5.16
N ASN A 981 43.69 61.66 -4.80
CA ASN A 981 44.45 62.92 -4.85
C ASN A 981 45.47 62.95 -5.98
N ASN A 982 45.56 61.87 -6.75
CA ASN A 982 46.55 61.66 -7.78
C ASN A 982 45.89 61.69 -9.15
N ASP A 983 46.63 62.16 -10.15
CA ASP A 983 46.15 62.17 -11.52
C ASP A 983 45.83 60.75 -11.98
N PHE A 984 44.76 60.60 -12.75
CA PHE A 984 44.35 59.31 -13.31
C PHE A 984 43.65 59.53 -14.65
N ASN A 985 43.69 58.52 -15.52
CA ASN A 985 42.80 58.43 -16.67
C ASN A 985 42.04 57.11 -16.69
N GLN A 986 42.20 56.26 -15.67
CA GLN A 986 41.46 55.02 -15.55
C GLN A 986 40.94 54.84 -14.12
N VAL A 987 39.70 54.40 -13.99
CA VAL A 987 39.06 54.06 -12.71
C VAL A 987 38.51 52.65 -12.83
N ARG A 988 38.80 51.80 -11.85
CA ARG A 988 38.42 50.39 -11.86
C ARG A 988 37.69 50.04 -10.58
N ILE A 989 36.52 49.40 -10.72
CA ILE A 989 35.83 48.68 -9.66
C ILE A 989 36.09 47.18 -9.83
N SER A 990 36.54 46.52 -8.76
CA SER A 990 36.88 45.10 -8.75
C SER A 990 36.09 44.36 -7.66
N LEU A 991 35.68 43.13 -7.94
CA LEU A 991 35.05 42.21 -6.99
C LEU A 991 35.91 40.95 -6.84
N SER A 992 36.21 40.57 -5.60
CA SER A 992 37.03 39.39 -5.27
C SER A 992 36.19 38.29 -4.60
N GLY A 993 36.60 37.03 -4.76
CA GLY A 993 35.91 35.89 -4.15
C GLY A 993 36.09 35.81 -2.63
N LEU A 994 35.08 35.30 -1.92
CA LEU A 994 35.16 34.88 -0.52
C LEU A 994 35.35 33.36 -0.43
N SER A 995 35.99 32.87 0.64
CA SER A 995 36.33 31.45 0.78
C SER A 995 35.13 30.50 0.88
N PHE A 996 33.91 30.99 1.12
CA PHE A 996 32.75 30.15 1.41
C PHE A 996 31.41 30.63 0.80
N THR A 997 31.37 31.72 0.02
CA THR A 997 30.13 32.25 -0.58
C THR A 997 30.35 32.80 -1.99
N ASN A 998 29.32 32.71 -2.84
CA ASN A 998 29.30 33.35 -4.15
C ASN A 998 29.04 34.85 -3.98
N ASN A 999 29.83 35.68 -4.66
CA ASN A 999 29.69 37.13 -4.63
C ASN A 999 29.16 37.65 -5.98
N SER A 1000 28.13 38.50 -5.95
CA SER A 1000 27.53 39.12 -7.14
C SER A 1000 27.27 40.61 -6.92
N LEU A 1001 27.58 41.47 -7.90
CA LEU A 1001 27.43 42.92 -7.79
C LEU A 1001 26.89 43.51 -9.09
N ASP A 1002 25.80 44.26 -9.00
CA ASP A 1002 25.22 45.02 -10.10
C ASP A 1002 25.75 46.47 -10.08
N VAL A 1003 26.15 46.98 -11.25
CA VAL A 1003 26.75 48.31 -11.46
C VAL A 1003 25.95 49.05 -12.52
N TYR A 1004 25.27 50.12 -12.11
CA TYR A 1004 24.33 50.87 -12.95
C TYR A 1004 25.01 52.02 -13.69
N LEU A 1005 25.80 52.82 -12.98
CA LEU A 1005 26.50 53.93 -13.60
C LEU A 1005 27.77 54.33 -12.84
N ALA A 1006 28.59 55.12 -13.50
CA ALA A 1006 29.77 55.71 -12.91
C ALA A 1006 29.74 57.24 -12.93
N CYS A 1007 30.20 57.83 -11.83
CA CYS A 1007 30.28 59.27 -11.67
C CYS A 1007 31.69 59.70 -11.31
N SER A 1008 32.07 60.91 -11.74
CA SER A 1008 33.34 61.52 -11.32
C SER A 1008 33.20 63.03 -11.13
N LYS A 1009 33.96 63.59 -10.19
CA LYS A 1009 34.05 65.04 -9.96
C LYS A 1009 35.45 65.48 -9.62
N ALA A 1010 35.89 66.60 -10.20
CA ALA A 1010 37.05 67.33 -9.73
C ALA A 1010 36.75 68.08 -8.43
N VAL A 1011 37.46 67.76 -7.35
CA VAL A 1011 37.33 68.46 -6.07
C VAL A 1011 38.45 69.49 -5.99
N GLY A 1012 38.09 70.77 -6.17
CA GLY A 1012 39.04 71.86 -5.99
C GLY A 1012 39.65 71.84 -4.57
N ILE A 1013 40.97 71.98 -4.47
CA ILE A 1013 41.60 72.32 -3.17
C ILE A 1013 41.16 73.75 -2.86
N PRO A 1014 40.66 74.07 -1.65
CA PRO A 1014 40.25 75.42 -1.32
C PRO A 1014 41.35 76.47 -1.52
#